data_AF-A0A7X9B099-F1
#
_entry.id   AF-A0A7X9B099-F1
#
_cell.length_a   1.000
_cell.length_b   1.000
_cell.length_c   1.000
_cell.angle_alpha   90.00
_cell.angle_beta   90.00
_cell.angle_gamma   90.00
#
_symmetry.space_group_name_H-M   'P 1'
#
loop_
_entity.id
_entity.type
_entity.pdbx_description
1 polymer ?
#
loop_
_entity_poly.entity_id
_entity_poly.type
_entity_poly.pdbx_seq_one_letter_code
_entity_poly.pdbx_strand_id
1 'polypeptide(L)'
;MISEGVIMRRNHPASAARAPCDFRIPAWVPLVVLLFFLPLFSTVAEADAPWFFLPTFMHQITGLQQIAAKDITAGATPSVISAFVARTPELTEEGKKLLVWRAATFPHQDFVRLMPKNNVFGWYAHVFDRPPELEDFDLLLDLGVIDDADETFLNGVLIGKTGKVPGGSAWNTDRLYRIPADLVAEKGNVLTSHVWSLWGLGGIVGPPMLKAALVPADAQWELAFIKDEKAPTAGLNHAESVDKALSLCFGENMPAWQKAAIPWTGWKSWPGDAHFAVFRTTLKLPETGDQTVRFHSPVVLDIGPAFDVAAVFLNGKRIGLTGRFPEDGEPAFTEAARRGQYLVAPQAWNVHGDNHLTVVIYRERGIGGLPGVPGILLENPIKPLRYNPSVAECFTSFDILHQSQMYGKAGHSLDEARPDNDLGQVWLLSHRAHLAWLRWLDGERGEAVLDNVLKPIHEILTKYPVESPKQSAMQAFCRILRMAEKDEALLAKVRHYFPDFSKDCRYLEPDRLTKGDWQMHYGNRFYVLAAMGQIRDWQAGTRRPRLPYTLGIPDDKDKARLWLANNLRSLSHPAALLMHDDYKRALAAKNTLGMAEAAGHLLPAEKVRRAAWWDDHGEMHPFDDQGPDLLVTVALPPGWQQLSFYLLDYDWRLTRHPRQQSFIVFDESGSVLNAAWNGKSDTGAYERFFLHGNKKIRTRFIKHRGACVVVNGFFVDLAPELPELPKTLSGKVVEEYKIWYDELRSAKAIESLACGDAYMTGKDALLSVDADELGAFLWIAGAEASFGTHAAAKQLPPWLSANNSLESLNRLLASVNQIGERHLRWHYIIVARMLELMQKEEPENIRKELTALIRNCGEYALYPLRGIIANYLKEHEFSTEDPLYVAIQRSLPEKMDSKPVKPVKLPGEVKQ
;
A
#
# COMPACT_ATOMS: atom_id res chain seq x y z
N MET A 1 24.23 24.08 44.00
CA MET A 1 25.40 24.96 44.12
C MET A 1 25.80 25.40 42.73
N ILE A 2 25.83 26.72 42.55
CA ILE A 2 26.31 27.54 41.43
C ILE A 2 27.82 27.22 41.22
N SER A 3 28.41 27.16 40.03
CA SER A 3 28.81 28.28 39.18
C SER A 3 29.42 27.74 37.86
N GLU A 4 29.02 28.26 36.68
CA GLU A 4 29.82 29.13 35.76
C GLU A 4 31.04 28.44 35.10
N GLY A 5 31.39 28.61 33.82
CA GLY A 5 30.94 29.48 32.74
C GLY A 5 31.92 29.37 31.55
N VAL A 6 31.35 29.46 30.35
CA VAL A 6 31.84 29.91 29.02
C VAL A 6 33.32 30.33 28.87
N ILE A 7 33.97 29.94 27.75
CA ILE A 7 34.70 30.81 26.77
C ILE A 7 34.98 30.04 25.46
N MET A 8 34.51 30.59 24.32
CA MET A 8 35.03 30.35 22.97
C MET A 8 36.22 31.29 22.68
N ARG A 9 37.23 30.84 21.90
CA ARG A 9 37.82 31.58 20.75
C ARG A 9 38.98 30.82 20.05
N ARG A 10 38.76 30.51 18.76
CA ARG A 10 39.56 30.85 17.54
C ARG A 10 41.10 30.95 17.62
N ASN A 11 41.83 30.14 16.80
CA ASN A 11 42.39 30.47 15.46
C ASN A 11 43.77 29.81 15.11
N HIS A 12 43.78 29.04 13.99
CA HIS A 12 44.73 29.02 12.83
C HIS A 12 46.25 28.73 12.99
N PRO A 13 47.08 28.58 11.90
CA PRO A 13 46.85 28.38 10.44
C PRO A 13 47.80 27.35 9.74
N ALA A 14 47.62 27.06 8.42
CA ALA A 14 48.67 27.10 7.38
C ALA A 14 48.21 26.59 6.00
N SER A 15 48.23 27.45 4.97
CA SER A 15 49.15 27.30 3.83
C SER A 15 49.11 28.57 2.97
N ALA A 16 50.27 28.91 2.43
CA ALA A 16 50.62 30.20 1.89
C ALA A 16 50.66 30.20 0.36
N ALA A 17 50.24 31.32 -0.24
CA ALA A 17 50.77 31.78 -1.52
C ALA A 17 50.87 33.32 -1.46
N ARG A 18 52.09 33.85 -1.67
CA ARG A 18 52.39 35.28 -1.82
C ARG A 18 52.60 35.59 -3.30
N ALA A 19 52.05 36.70 -3.77
CA ALA A 19 52.72 37.63 -4.68
C ALA A 19 52.15 39.05 -4.49
N PRO A 20 52.93 40.11 -4.78
CA PRO A 20 52.83 41.41 -4.10
C PRO A 20 52.20 42.49 -4.98
N CYS A 21 51.50 43.45 -4.36
CA CYS A 21 51.33 44.81 -4.87
C CYS A 21 50.89 45.72 -3.71
N ASP A 22 51.78 46.62 -3.29
CA ASP A 22 51.48 47.72 -2.38
C ASP A 22 50.54 48.72 -3.07
N PHE A 23 49.25 48.67 -2.76
CA PHE A 23 48.32 49.76 -3.05
C PHE A 23 47.74 50.27 -1.72
N ARG A 24 48.17 51.46 -1.30
CA ARG A 24 47.55 52.17 -0.17
C ARG A 24 46.20 52.72 -0.63
N ILE A 25 45.14 52.02 -0.26
CA ILE A 25 43.76 52.49 -0.43
C ILE A 25 43.48 53.58 0.63
N PRO A 26 43.12 54.82 0.26
CA PRO A 26 42.76 55.87 1.21
C PRO A 26 41.56 55.47 2.06
N ALA A 27 41.53 55.86 3.34
CA ALA A 27 40.50 55.48 4.32
C ALA A 27 39.04 55.84 3.95
N TRP A 28 38.83 56.63 2.89
CA TRP A 28 37.48 56.93 2.38
C TRP A 28 36.97 55.91 1.35
N VAL A 29 37.84 55.12 0.70
CA VAL A 29 37.43 54.09 -0.27
C VAL A 29 36.75 52.89 0.40
N PRO A 30 37.15 52.39 1.59
CA PRO A 30 36.36 51.39 2.31
C PRO A 30 34.97 51.91 2.70
N LEU A 31 34.84 53.22 2.96
CA LEU A 31 33.56 53.85 3.32
C LEU A 31 32.64 54.03 2.10
N VAL A 32 33.20 54.39 0.94
CA VAL A 32 32.45 54.46 -0.34
C VAL A 32 32.10 53.07 -0.85
N VAL A 33 32.95 52.06 -0.65
CA VAL A 33 32.60 50.66 -0.91
C VAL A 33 31.50 50.22 0.07
N LEU A 34 31.59 50.49 1.37
CA LEU A 34 30.50 50.17 2.32
C LEU A 34 29.18 50.88 1.95
N LEU A 35 29.22 52.14 1.49
CA LEU A 35 28.05 52.92 1.12
C LEU A 35 27.48 52.58 -0.27
N PHE A 36 28.29 52.06 -1.20
CA PHE A 36 27.82 51.47 -2.46
C PHE A 36 27.33 50.02 -2.29
N PHE A 37 27.75 49.32 -1.23
CA PHE A 37 27.24 48.00 -0.86
C PHE A 37 26.08 48.05 0.16
N LEU A 38 25.79 49.19 0.78
CA LEU A 38 24.64 49.35 1.68
C LEU A 38 23.26 49.27 0.99
N PRO A 39 23.08 49.57 -0.32
CA PRO A 39 21.88 49.18 -1.06
C PRO A 39 21.91 47.72 -1.57
N LEU A 40 23.06 47.03 -1.49
CA LEU A 40 23.22 45.63 -1.89
C LEU A 40 22.99 44.63 -0.73
N PHE A 41 22.74 45.12 0.49
CA PHE A 41 22.31 44.33 1.65
C PHE A 41 20.92 44.71 2.16
N SER A 42 20.05 45.20 1.27
CA SER A 42 18.65 45.47 1.59
C SER A 42 17.72 45.07 0.45
N THR A 43 17.92 43.87 -0.07
CA THR A 43 16.88 43.08 -0.78
C THR A 43 17.21 41.59 -0.63
N VAL A 44 17.36 41.13 0.62
CA VAL A 44 16.91 39.75 0.88
C VAL A 44 15.41 39.88 0.96
N ALA A 45 14.74 39.74 -0.19
CA ALA A 45 13.33 39.46 -0.20
C ALA A 45 13.14 38.26 0.74
N GLU A 46 12.29 38.44 1.75
CA GLU A 46 11.67 37.37 2.54
C GLU A 46 10.83 36.51 1.58
N ALA A 47 11.51 35.81 0.68
CA ALA A 47 10.92 34.81 -0.19
C ALA A 47 11.10 33.48 0.53
N ASP A 48 10.19 33.28 1.48
CA ASP A 48 9.57 32.04 1.98
C ASP A 48 9.11 32.34 3.41
N ALA A 49 7.99 33.08 3.58
CA ALA A 49 7.49 33.37 4.91
C ALA A 49 7.16 32.05 5.63
N PRO A 50 7.89 31.66 6.70
CA PRO A 50 7.76 30.33 7.26
C PRO A 50 6.41 30.19 7.96
N TRP A 51 5.90 28.96 8.01
CA TRP A 51 4.81 28.64 8.92
C TRP A 51 5.35 28.61 10.35
N PHE A 52 4.52 29.03 11.30
CA PHE A 52 4.83 28.99 12.72
C PHE A 52 3.84 28.10 13.46
N PHE A 53 4.29 27.45 14.52
CA PHE A 53 3.51 26.60 15.41
C PHE A 53 3.63 27.04 16.86
N LEU A 54 2.52 27.06 17.58
CA LEU A 54 2.40 27.41 18.99
C LEU A 54 1.59 26.32 19.71
N PRO A 55 2.21 25.52 20.59
CA PRO A 55 1.53 24.45 21.32
C PRO A 55 0.64 25.02 22.45
N THR A 56 -0.56 24.46 22.67
CA THR A 56 -1.51 24.91 23.70
C THR A 56 -2.20 23.71 24.40
N PHE A 57 -2.03 23.55 25.72
CA PHE A 57 -2.24 22.24 26.37
C PHE A 57 -3.68 21.88 26.75
N MET A 58 -4.56 22.84 27.09
CA MET A 58 -5.94 22.52 27.54
C MET A 58 -6.98 23.62 27.31
N HIS A 59 -6.58 24.79 26.77
CA HIS A 59 -7.47 25.94 26.65
C HIS A 59 -7.34 26.60 25.28
N GLN A 60 -8.48 26.88 24.65
CA GLN A 60 -8.54 27.82 23.55
C GLN A 60 -8.14 29.20 24.10
N ILE A 61 -7.00 29.72 23.66
CA ILE A 61 -6.53 31.04 24.08
C ILE A 61 -7.26 32.08 23.24
N THR A 62 -8.24 32.75 23.87
CA THR A 62 -9.03 33.79 23.21
C THR A 62 -8.13 34.95 22.79
N GLY A 63 -8.22 35.36 21.53
CA GLY A 63 -7.49 36.49 20.97
C GLY A 63 -6.39 36.09 19.98
N LEU A 64 -5.94 34.82 19.99
CA LEU A 64 -4.95 34.34 19.01
C LEU A 64 -5.48 34.36 17.57
N GLN A 65 -6.79 34.23 17.38
CA GLN A 65 -7.39 34.37 16.06
C GLN A 65 -7.17 35.77 15.44
N GLN A 66 -6.97 36.80 16.26
CA GLN A 66 -6.74 38.20 15.85
C GLN A 66 -5.27 38.63 15.99
N ILE A 67 -4.33 37.68 16.06
CA ILE A 67 -2.92 37.99 16.20
C ILE A 67 -2.41 38.81 14.99
N ALA A 68 -1.57 39.81 15.25
CA ALA A 68 -0.99 40.63 14.19
C ALA A 68 0.32 40.02 13.66
N ALA A 69 0.67 40.32 12.41
CA ALA A 69 1.89 39.81 11.77
C ALA A 69 3.16 40.07 12.60
N LYS A 70 3.26 41.26 13.21
CA LYS A 70 4.39 41.65 14.09
C LYS A 70 4.56 40.80 15.35
N ASP A 71 3.50 40.09 15.77
CA ASP A 71 3.49 39.23 16.97
C ASP A 71 3.83 37.77 16.61
N ILE A 72 4.12 37.48 15.33
CA ILE A 72 4.49 36.16 14.82
C ILE A 72 5.98 36.18 14.45
N THR A 73 6.80 35.63 15.34
CA THR A 73 8.25 35.50 15.11
C THR A 73 8.75 34.29 15.89
N ALA A 74 9.64 33.49 15.29
CA ALA A 74 10.19 32.30 15.95
C ALA A 74 10.87 32.68 17.28
N GLY A 75 10.56 31.94 18.34
CA GLY A 75 11.05 32.16 19.70
C GLY A 75 10.33 33.26 20.47
N ALA A 76 9.43 34.04 19.85
CA ALA A 76 8.68 35.08 20.54
C ALA A 76 7.45 34.53 21.27
N THR A 77 7.15 35.12 22.43
CA THR A 77 5.86 34.97 23.12
C THR A 77 4.93 36.10 22.68
N PRO A 78 3.79 35.82 22.03
CA PRO A 78 2.85 36.85 21.65
C PRO A 78 2.32 37.65 22.84
N SER A 79 2.02 38.92 22.64
CA SER A 79 1.40 39.77 23.66
C SER A 79 0.11 39.18 24.25
N VAL A 80 -0.70 38.52 23.41
CA VAL A 80 -1.90 37.76 23.82
C VAL A 80 -1.56 36.61 24.77
N ILE A 81 -0.46 35.90 24.53
CA ILE A 81 0.01 34.82 25.41
C ILE A 81 0.54 35.39 26.72
N SER A 82 1.27 36.49 26.71
CA SER A 82 1.73 37.15 27.94
C SER A 82 0.54 37.53 28.85
N ALA A 83 -0.54 38.03 28.26
CA ALA A 83 -1.77 38.34 28.97
C ALA A 83 -2.50 37.09 29.49
N PHE A 84 -2.50 35.99 28.73
CA PHE A 84 -3.04 34.70 29.16
C PHE A 84 -2.25 34.11 30.33
N VAL A 85 -0.92 34.04 30.22
CA VAL A 85 -0.02 33.54 31.28
C VAL A 85 -0.20 34.32 32.59
N ALA A 86 -0.38 35.63 32.52
CA ALA A 86 -0.63 36.47 33.69
C ALA A 86 -1.96 36.14 34.41
N ARG A 87 -2.94 35.59 33.69
CA ARG A 87 -4.28 35.24 34.22
C ARG A 87 -4.43 33.78 34.62
N THR A 88 -3.39 32.97 34.41
CA THR A 88 -3.39 31.52 34.66
C THR A 88 -2.19 31.16 35.55
N PRO A 89 -2.19 31.59 36.83
CA PRO A 89 -1.06 31.42 37.75
C PRO A 89 -0.70 29.95 38.03
N GLU A 90 -1.60 29.02 37.76
CA GLU A 90 -1.43 27.57 37.88
C GLU A 90 -0.58 26.92 36.78
N LEU A 91 -0.21 27.65 35.72
CA LEU A 91 0.72 27.16 34.69
C LEU A 91 2.11 26.93 35.27
N THR A 92 2.65 25.73 35.07
CA THR A 92 4.03 25.40 35.43
C THR A 92 5.03 26.21 34.61
N GLU A 93 6.24 26.39 35.14
CA GLU A 93 7.34 27.07 34.41
C GLU A 93 7.68 26.35 33.10
N GLU A 94 7.62 25.02 33.07
CA GLU A 94 7.75 24.22 31.85
C GLU A 94 6.61 24.52 30.85
N GLY A 95 5.37 24.66 31.32
CA GLY A 95 4.23 25.02 30.48
C GLY A 95 4.37 26.42 29.86
N LYS A 96 4.86 27.40 30.62
CA LYS A 96 5.14 28.76 30.13
C LYS A 96 6.19 28.77 29.02
N LYS A 97 7.27 27.99 29.17
CA LYS A 97 8.35 27.86 28.17
C LYS A 97 7.89 27.25 26.84
N LEU A 98 6.78 26.51 26.84
CA LEU A 98 6.24 25.89 25.64
C LEU A 98 5.39 26.87 24.81
N LEU A 99 4.80 27.90 25.42
CA LEU A 99 3.93 28.90 24.77
C LEU A 99 4.72 29.96 23.98
N VAL A 100 5.53 29.51 23.01
CA VAL A 100 6.30 30.35 22.09
C VAL A 100 6.08 29.89 20.65
N TRP A 101 6.09 30.83 19.71
CA TRP A 101 6.07 30.50 18.29
C TRP A 101 7.34 29.76 17.89
N ARG A 102 7.20 28.71 17.09
CA ARG A 102 8.30 27.90 16.56
C ARG A 102 8.14 27.79 15.06
N ALA A 103 9.23 27.80 14.29
CA ALA A 103 9.13 27.49 12.87
C ALA A 103 8.58 26.06 12.69
N ALA A 104 7.57 25.91 11.85
CA ALA A 104 6.95 24.64 11.53
C ALA A 104 7.48 24.14 10.18
N THR A 105 7.79 22.84 10.13
CA THR A 105 8.10 22.12 8.89
C THR A 105 7.03 21.04 8.69
N PHE A 106 6.77 20.65 7.44
CA PHE A 106 5.71 19.70 7.11
C PHE A 106 6.26 18.45 6.41
N PRO A 107 5.71 17.25 6.65
CA PRO A 107 4.67 16.95 7.65
C PRO A 107 5.13 17.23 9.08
N HIS A 108 4.25 17.77 9.93
CA HIS A 108 4.69 18.38 11.19
C HIS A 108 4.98 17.35 12.29
N GLN A 109 6.26 17.02 12.47
CA GLN A 109 6.71 16.00 13.42
C GLN A 109 6.82 16.50 14.88
N ASP A 110 6.91 17.81 15.08
CA ASP A 110 7.16 18.40 16.40
C ASP A 110 5.90 18.45 17.29
N PHE A 111 4.69 18.26 16.71
CA PHE A 111 3.42 18.33 17.44
C PHE A 111 3.38 17.35 18.62
N VAL A 112 3.56 16.05 18.36
CA VAL A 112 3.57 14.99 19.39
C VAL A 112 4.71 15.19 20.38
N ARG A 113 5.91 15.55 19.89
CA ARG A 113 7.10 15.76 20.75
C ARG A 113 6.87 16.88 21.76
N LEU A 114 6.23 17.96 21.33
CA LEU A 114 5.97 19.13 22.18
C LEU A 114 4.72 18.98 23.04
N MET A 115 3.78 18.11 22.63
CA MET A 115 2.50 17.91 23.29
C MET A 115 2.17 16.41 23.46
N PRO A 116 2.90 15.68 24.32
CA PRO A 116 2.74 14.23 24.47
C PRO A 116 1.46 13.81 25.22
N LYS A 117 0.57 14.76 25.54
CA LYS A 117 -0.67 14.49 26.27
C LYS A 117 -1.82 14.33 25.28
N ASN A 118 -2.85 13.60 25.70
CA ASN A 118 -4.11 13.52 24.97
C ASN A 118 -4.92 14.82 25.14
N ASN A 119 -5.79 15.11 24.17
CA ASN A 119 -6.70 16.24 24.17
C ASN A 119 -5.98 17.60 24.23
N VAL A 120 -5.15 17.86 23.22
CA VAL A 120 -4.28 19.03 23.10
C VAL A 120 -4.71 19.93 21.95
N PHE A 121 -4.26 21.18 21.99
CA PHE A 121 -4.56 22.20 20.99
C PHE A 121 -3.26 22.79 20.45
N GLY A 122 -3.27 23.29 19.23
CA GLY A 122 -2.13 23.98 18.65
C GLY A 122 -2.58 25.08 17.71
N TRP A 123 -1.79 26.14 17.62
CA TRP A 123 -2.01 27.21 16.65
C TRP A 123 -0.93 27.18 15.60
N TYR A 124 -1.34 27.26 14.35
CA TYR A 124 -0.45 27.53 13.22
C TYR A 124 -0.67 28.96 12.74
N ALA A 125 0.39 29.60 12.28
CA ALA A 125 0.32 30.92 11.69
C ALA A 125 1.21 31.05 10.45
N HIS A 126 0.76 31.79 9.46
CA HIS A 126 1.51 32.14 8.26
C HIS A 126 1.20 33.58 7.88
N VAL A 127 2.25 34.36 7.60
CA VAL A 127 2.14 35.76 7.20
C VAL A 127 2.48 35.87 5.72
N PHE A 128 1.66 36.57 4.94
CA PHE A 128 1.95 36.79 3.53
C PHE A 128 1.44 38.13 3.03
N ASP A 129 2.09 38.63 1.99
CA ASP A 129 1.62 39.78 1.21
C ASP A 129 0.94 39.28 -0.07
N ARG A 130 -0.09 40.00 -0.54
CA ARG A 130 -0.81 39.64 -1.76
C ARG A 130 0.02 40.07 -2.97
N PRO A 131 0.38 39.15 -3.90
CA PRO A 131 1.04 39.56 -5.13
C PRO A 131 0.14 40.48 -5.97
N PRO A 132 0.64 41.59 -6.54
CA PRO A 132 -0.17 42.52 -7.31
C PRO A 132 -0.91 41.86 -8.48
N GLU A 133 -0.31 40.86 -9.12
CA GLU A 133 -0.89 40.16 -10.27
C GLU A 133 -2.07 39.26 -9.90
N LEU A 134 -2.38 39.14 -8.60
CA LEU A 134 -3.49 38.36 -8.06
C LEU A 134 -4.52 39.24 -7.32
N GLU A 135 -4.47 40.55 -7.56
CA GLU A 135 -5.57 41.44 -7.20
C GLU A 135 -6.90 40.87 -7.75
N ASP A 136 -7.96 40.94 -6.95
CA ASP A 136 -9.31 40.41 -7.26
C ASP A 136 -9.46 38.90 -7.44
N PHE A 137 -8.39 38.11 -7.34
CA PHE A 137 -8.52 36.66 -7.24
C PHE A 137 -8.93 36.23 -5.84
N ASP A 138 -9.97 35.41 -5.75
CA ASP A 138 -10.16 34.58 -4.57
C ASP A 138 -8.94 33.67 -4.39
N LEU A 139 -8.56 33.43 -3.14
CA LEU A 139 -7.55 32.43 -2.82
C LEU A 139 -8.20 31.12 -2.39
N LEU A 140 -7.47 30.02 -2.58
CA LEU A 140 -7.79 28.71 -2.04
C LEU A 140 -6.66 28.31 -1.11
N LEU A 141 -7.00 28.13 0.16
CA LEU A 141 -6.13 27.56 1.15
C LEU A 141 -6.40 26.06 1.25
N ASP A 142 -5.41 25.26 0.90
CA ASP A 142 -5.43 23.82 1.01
C ASP A 142 -4.44 23.40 2.11
N LEU A 143 -4.96 23.06 3.29
CA LEU A 143 -4.14 22.62 4.42
C LEU A 143 -3.90 21.10 4.41
N GLY A 144 -4.44 20.38 3.43
CA GLY A 144 -4.44 18.91 3.42
C GLY A 144 -5.14 18.33 4.65
N VAL A 145 -4.65 17.19 5.13
CA VAL A 145 -5.18 16.49 6.30
C VAL A 145 -4.68 17.13 7.60
N ILE A 146 -5.60 17.36 8.54
CA ILE A 146 -5.30 17.81 9.91
C ILE A 146 -5.88 16.80 10.90
N ASP A 147 -5.05 16.33 11.82
CA ASP A 147 -5.45 15.45 12.91
C ASP A 147 -5.67 16.28 14.18
N ASP A 148 -6.86 16.38 14.75
CA ASP A 148 -8.16 15.78 14.37
C ASP A 148 -9.09 16.78 13.68
N ALA A 149 -9.12 18.04 14.12
CA ALA A 149 -10.05 19.08 13.69
C ALA A 149 -9.41 20.47 13.71
N ASP A 150 -9.98 21.40 12.95
CA ASP A 150 -9.47 22.77 12.87
C ASP A 150 -10.57 23.84 12.73
N GLU A 151 -10.22 25.06 13.18
CA GLU A 151 -10.87 26.32 12.84
C GLU A 151 -9.80 27.27 12.27
N THR A 152 -10.01 27.79 11.07
CA THR A 152 -9.01 28.55 10.34
C THR A 152 -9.51 29.96 10.02
N PHE A 153 -8.65 30.96 10.24
CA PHE A 153 -8.96 32.38 10.18
C PHE A 153 -7.96 33.13 9.30
N LEU A 154 -8.43 34.11 8.53
CA LEU A 154 -7.61 35.11 7.88
C LEU A 154 -7.91 36.48 8.48
N ASN A 155 -6.88 37.19 8.95
CA ASN A 155 -7.01 38.54 9.51
C ASN A 155 -8.08 38.63 10.63
N GLY A 156 -8.25 37.57 11.43
CA GLY A 156 -9.28 37.51 12.47
C GLY A 156 -10.66 37.03 12.03
N VAL A 157 -10.90 36.85 10.73
CA VAL A 157 -12.18 36.39 10.17
C VAL A 157 -12.11 34.88 9.92
N LEU A 158 -13.09 34.14 10.42
CA LEU A 158 -13.20 32.69 10.19
C LEU A 158 -13.44 32.41 8.71
N ILE A 159 -12.51 31.73 8.05
CA ILE A 159 -12.61 31.34 6.63
C ILE A 159 -13.03 29.88 6.45
N GLY A 160 -12.89 29.05 7.48
CA GLY A 160 -13.26 27.64 7.38
C GLY A 160 -13.11 26.86 8.68
N LYS A 161 -13.79 25.73 8.76
CA LYS A 161 -13.68 24.77 9.87
C LYS A 161 -14.00 23.35 9.39
N THR A 162 -13.29 22.37 9.91
CA THR A 162 -13.51 20.95 9.60
C THR A 162 -13.42 20.13 10.89
N GLY A 163 -14.47 19.36 11.18
CA GLY A 163 -14.65 18.75 12.51
C GLY A 163 -15.23 19.76 13.52
N LYS A 164 -15.01 19.51 14.81
CA LYS A 164 -15.42 20.36 15.93
C LYS A 164 -14.30 20.47 16.94
N VAL A 165 -13.88 21.71 17.20
CA VAL A 165 -12.82 22.05 18.15
C VAL A 165 -13.44 22.52 19.47
N PRO A 166 -13.36 21.75 20.58
CA PRO A 166 -13.10 20.32 20.67
C PRO A 166 -14.37 19.46 20.50
N GLY A 167 -14.17 18.16 20.29
CA GLY A 167 -15.22 17.13 20.44
C GLY A 167 -15.82 16.58 19.14
N GLY A 168 -15.21 16.82 17.99
CA GLY A 168 -15.60 16.17 16.73
C GLY A 168 -14.42 16.01 15.79
N SER A 169 -13.91 14.78 15.65
CA SER A 169 -12.77 14.52 14.77
C SER A 169 -13.17 14.51 13.29
N ALA A 170 -12.25 14.97 12.45
CA ALA A 170 -12.26 14.86 11.01
C ALA A 170 -10.85 14.54 10.48
N TRP A 171 -10.10 13.71 11.22
CA TRP A 171 -8.68 13.41 10.97
C TRP A 171 -8.36 12.88 9.56
N ASN A 172 -9.34 12.43 8.79
CA ASN A 172 -9.18 11.81 7.47
C ASN A 172 -9.75 12.65 6.30
N THR A 173 -10.04 13.94 6.52
CA THR A 173 -10.68 14.83 5.53
C THR A 173 -9.71 15.94 5.11
N ASP A 174 -9.46 16.19 3.82
CA ASP A 174 -8.63 17.37 3.46
C ASP A 174 -9.37 18.69 3.73
N ARG A 175 -8.60 19.71 4.12
CA ARG A 175 -9.08 21.07 4.40
C ARG A 175 -8.85 21.95 3.20
N LEU A 176 -9.92 22.38 2.56
CA LEU A 176 -9.90 23.31 1.45
C LEU A 176 -10.85 24.48 1.76
N TYR A 177 -10.30 25.66 2.00
CA TYR A 177 -11.04 26.86 2.33
C TYR A 177 -10.85 27.91 1.24
N ARG A 178 -11.95 28.44 0.73
CA ARG A 178 -11.94 29.56 -0.21
C ARG A 178 -11.91 30.86 0.57
N ILE A 179 -11.03 31.76 0.17
CA ILE A 179 -10.81 33.07 0.77
C ILE A 179 -11.25 34.10 -0.28
N PRO A 180 -12.33 34.85 -0.01
CA PRO A 180 -12.75 35.95 -0.88
C PRO A 180 -11.65 37.00 -1.09
N ALA A 181 -11.52 37.51 -2.31
CA ALA A 181 -10.47 38.49 -2.66
C ALA A 181 -10.50 39.76 -1.81
N ASP A 182 -11.70 40.20 -1.38
CA ASP A 182 -11.94 41.39 -0.55
C ASP A 182 -11.48 41.22 0.91
N LEU A 183 -11.29 39.98 1.37
CA LEU A 183 -10.75 39.67 2.69
C LEU A 183 -9.21 39.73 2.73
N VAL A 184 -8.57 39.69 1.55
CA VAL A 184 -7.11 39.67 1.42
C VAL A 184 -6.59 41.10 1.30
N ALA A 185 -5.88 41.56 2.33
CA ALA A 185 -5.20 42.85 2.33
C ALA A 185 -3.99 42.84 1.36
N GLU A 186 -3.52 44.01 0.94
CA GLU A 186 -2.31 44.12 0.12
C GLU A 186 -1.08 43.55 0.86
N LYS A 187 -0.95 43.86 2.16
CA LYS A 187 0.20 43.46 2.98
C LYS A 187 -0.21 43.01 4.38
N GLY A 188 0.65 42.19 4.98
CA GLY A 188 0.54 41.78 6.37
C GLY A 188 -0.66 40.89 6.66
N ASN A 189 -1.10 40.09 5.68
CA ASN A 189 -2.16 39.11 5.91
C ASN A 189 -1.68 38.06 6.91
N VAL A 190 -2.52 37.74 7.88
CA VAL A 190 -2.23 36.73 8.90
C VAL A 190 -3.24 35.59 8.77
N LEU A 191 -2.75 34.46 8.30
CA LEU A 191 -3.48 33.20 8.31
C LEU A 191 -3.19 32.49 9.63
N THR A 192 -4.23 32.10 10.38
CA THR A 192 -4.09 31.27 11.58
C THR A 192 -4.99 30.04 11.52
N SER A 193 -4.51 28.91 12.01
CA SER A 193 -5.30 27.68 12.13
C SER A 193 -5.21 27.14 13.55
N HIS A 194 -6.36 27.05 14.23
CA HIS A 194 -6.52 26.48 15.55
C HIS A 194 -6.85 25.00 15.41
N VAL A 195 -5.91 24.14 15.77
CA VAL A 195 -6.00 22.69 15.62
C VAL A 195 -6.25 22.05 16.98
N TRP A 196 -7.14 21.07 17.01
CA TRP A 196 -7.37 20.20 18.16
C TRP A 196 -7.07 18.76 17.80
N SER A 197 -6.38 18.06 18.70
CA SER A 197 -6.07 16.63 18.58
C SER A 197 -6.43 15.93 19.89
N LEU A 198 -7.23 14.88 19.80
CA LEU A 198 -7.63 14.07 20.94
C LEU A 198 -6.52 13.08 21.33
N TRP A 199 -5.89 12.44 20.35
CA TRP A 199 -4.80 11.48 20.49
C TRP A 199 -4.16 11.27 19.10
N GLY A 200 -2.96 10.69 19.02
CA GLY A 200 -2.35 10.37 17.73
C GLY A 200 -1.24 11.33 17.32
N LEU A 201 -1.09 11.54 16.01
CA LEU A 201 -0.07 12.39 15.41
C LEU A 201 -0.34 13.87 15.71
N GLY A 202 -1.60 14.27 15.58
CA GLY A 202 -2.00 15.65 15.71
C GLY A 202 -1.38 16.60 14.68
N GLY A 203 -1.94 17.79 14.54
CA GLY A 203 -1.38 18.84 13.70
C GLY A 203 -1.64 18.64 12.20
N ILE A 204 -0.92 19.41 11.38
CA ILE A 204 -1.06 19.39 9.92
C ILE A 204 -0.13 18.31 9.33
N VAL A 205 -0.71 17.35 8.62
CA VAL A 205 -0.04 16.09 8.20
C VAL A 205 0.49 16.17 6.75
N GLY A 206 0.26 17.28 6.04
CA GLY A 206 0.82 17.57 4.72
C GLY A 206 1.26 19.03 4.57
N PRO A 207 2.01 19.39 3.51
CA PRO A 207 2.41 20.77 3.29
C PRO A 207 1.18 21.63 2.91
N PRO A 208 0.88 22.70 3.66
CA PRO A 208 -0.20 23.62 3.33
C PRO A 208 0.14 24.42 2.06
N MET A 209 -0.88 24.72 1.27
CA MET A 209 -0.75 25.40 -0.01
C MET A 209 -1.75 26.54 -0.15
N LEU A 210 -1.28 27.68 -0.64
CA LEU A 210 -2.10 28.81 -1.02
C LEU A 210 -2.03 28.98 -2.54
N LYS A 211 -3.19 29.05 -3.20
CA LYS A 211 -3.30 29.21 -4.65
C LYS A 211 -4.38 30.22 -5.02
N ALA A 212 -4.23 30.91 -6.16
CA ALA A 212 -5.28 31.73 -6.73
C ALA A 212 -6.35 30.83 -7.38
N ALA A 213 -7.62 31.06 -7.09
CA ALA A 213 -8.74 30.30 -7.64
C ALA A 213 -8.95 30.66 -9.12
N LEU A 214 -8.86 29.67 -10.02
CA LEU A 214 -9.17 29.88 -11.44
C LEU A 214 -10.66 29.68 -11.77
N VAL A 215 -11.39 29.09 -10.84
CA VAL A 215 -12.82 28.81 -10.97
C VAL A 215 -13.59 29.69 -9.99
N PRO A 216 -14.64 30.40 -10.46
CA PRO A 216 -15.62 31.05 -9.57
C PRO A 216 -16.22 30.07 -8.54
N ALA A 217 -16.74 30.59 -7.43
CA ALA A 217 -17.31 29.75 -6.37
C ALA A 217 -18.55 28.96 -6.84
N ASP A 218 -19.24 29.47 -7.85
CA ASP A 218 -20.42 28.91 -8.48
C ASP A 218 -20.13 28.23 -9.83
N ALA A 219 -18.85 28.05 -10.18
CA ALA A 219 -18.44 27.45 -11.44
C ALA A 219 -19.14 26.09 -11.67
N GLN A 220 -19.83 26.00 -12.82
CA GLN A 220 -20.50 24.77 -13.22
C GLN A 220 -19.46 23.79 -13.76
N TRP A 221 -19.13 22.77 -12.97
CA TRP A 221 -18.39 21.63 -13.46
C TRP A 221 -19.33 20.65 -14.14
N GLU A 222 -18.86 20.06 -15.22
CA GLU A 222 -19.56 19.02 -15.94
C GLU A 222 -18.79 17.71 -15.84
N LEU A 223 -19.55 16.63 -15.68
CA LEU A 223 -19.06 15.27 -15.47
C LEU A 223 -19.67 14.38 -16.54
N ALA A 224 -18.82 13.72 -17.31
CA ALA A 224 -19.19 12.58 -18.12
C ALA A 224 -18.81 11.31 -17.36
N PHE A 225 -19.84 10.53 -17.03
CA PHE A 225 -19.74 9.25 -16.33
C PHE A 225 -21.03 8.45 -16.56
N ILE A 226 -21.03 7.16 -16.26
CA ILE A 226 -22.23 6.31 -16.34
C ILE A 226 -23.14 6.56 -15.12
N LYS A 227 -24.40 6.95 -15.31
CA LYS A 227 -25.43 6.80 -14.24
C LYS A 227 -26.34 5.59 -14.48
N ASP A 228 -26.42 5.13 -15.73
CA ASP A 228 -27.24 4.02 -16.22
C ASP A 228 -26.47 3.29 -17.33
N GLU A 229 -26.28 1.98 -17.22
CA GLU A 229 -25.58 1.13 -18.21
C GLU A 229 -26.27 1.12 -19.59
N LYS A 230 -27.51 1.61 -19.69
CA LYS A 230 -28.26 1.77 -20.95
C LYS A 230 -28.10 3.14 -21.61
N ALA A 231 -27.36 4.07 -21.00
CA ALA A 231 -27.13 5.41 -21.55
C ALA A 231 -26.04 5.43 -22.65
N PRO A 232 -25.96 6.47 -23.50
CA PRO A 232 -24.89 6.63 -24.52
C PRO A 232 -23.45 6.60 -23.96
N THR A 233 -23.29 6.75 -22.64
CA THR A 233 -22.03 6.63 -21.90
C THR A 233 -21.60 5.19 -21.61
N ALA A 234 -22.36 4.16 -22.00
CA ALA A 234 -22.12 2.76 -21.66
C ALA A 234 -20.67 2.26 -21.90
N GLY A 235 -19.96 2.83 -22.86
CA GLY A 235 -18.57 2.47 -23.18
C GLY A 235 -17.48 3.14 -22.33
N LEU A 236 -17.78 4.20 -21.56
CA LEU A 236 -16.74 4.99 -20.87
C LEU A 236 -16.06 4.19 -19.75
N ASN A 237 -16.81 3.39 -18.99
CA ASN A 237 -16.25 2.55 -17.92
C ASN A 237 -15.28 1.48 -18.45
N HIS A 238 -15.43 1.08 -19.71
CA HIS A 238 -14.61 0.09 -20.39
C HIS A 238 -13.65 0.71 -21.41
N ALA A 239 -13.45 2.03 -21.36
CA ALA A 239 -12.44 2.66 -22.19
C ALA A 239 -11.08 2.01 -21.89
N GLU A 240 -10.38 1.58 -22.94
CA GLU A 240 -9.07 0.92 -22.80
C GLU A 240 -7.93 1.95 -22.66
N SER A 241 -8.23 3.23 -22.90
CA SER A 241 -7.25 4.31 -22.85
C SER A 241 -7.89 5.68 -22.61
N VAL A 242 -7.05 6.65 -22.23
CA VAL A 242 -7.42 8.07 -22.10
C VAL A 242 -7.99 8.61 -23.42
N ASP A 243 -7.36 8.29 -24.56
CA ASP A 243 -7.80 8.76 -25.87
C ASP A 243 -9.17 8.17 -26.24
N LYS A 244 -9.41 6.90 -25.91
CA LYS A 244 -10.71 6.27 -26.09
C LYS A 244 -11.77 6.95 -25.23
N ALA A 245 -11.46 7.22 -23.96
CA ALA A 245 -12.37 7.93 -23.05
C ALA A 245 -12.73 9.34 -23.57
N LEU A 246 -11.74 10.09 -24.07
CA LEU A 246 -11.97 11.40 -24.69
C LEU A 246 -12.81 11.30 -25.96
N SER A 247 -12.52 10.33 -26.84
CA SER A 247 -13.30 10.13 -28.08
C SER A 247 -14.78 9.84 -27.81
N LEU A 248 -15.08 9.12 -26.73
CA LEU A 248 -16.46 8.86 -26.29
C LEU A 248 -17.12 10.13 -25.74
N CYS A 249 -16.36 11.00 -25.06
CA CYS A 249 -16.89 12.21 -24.43
C CYS A 249 -17.08 13.39 -25.39
N PHE A 250 -16.29 13.45 -26.47
CA PHE A 250 -16.26 14.57 -27.41
C PHE A 250 -16.57 14.18 -28.87
N GLY A 251 -16.90 12.90 -29.13
CA GLY A 251 -17.28 12.39 -30.45
C GLY A 251 -18.76 12.63 -30.81
N GLU A 252 -19.22 12.02 -31.90
CA GLU A 252 -20.58 12.23 -32.44
C GLU A 252 -21.70 11.82 -31.47
N ASN A 253 -21.46 10.81 -30.64
CA ASN A 253 -22.41 10.31 -29.64
C ASN A 253 -22.02 10.80 -28.23
N MET A 254 -22.06 12.12 -28.03
CA MET A 254 -21.65 12.73 -26.76
C MET A 254 -22.46 12.21 -25.56
N PRO A 255 -21.81 12.09 -24.39
CA PRO A 255 -22.46 11.70 -23.16
C PRO A 255 -23.41 12.80 -22.68
N ALA A 256 -24.45 12.42 -21.94
CA ALA A 256 -25.24 13.38 -21.18
C ALA A 256 -24.38 13.93 -20.04
N TRP A 257 -23.77 15.09 -20.26
CA TRP A 257 -22.98 15.81 -19.25
C TRP A 257 -23.85 16.14 -18.04
N GLN A 258 -23.36 15.79 -16.85
CA GLN A 258 -24.06 16.01 -15.59
C GLN A 258 -23.33 17.10 -14.81
N LYS A 259 -24.07 17.89 -14.02
CA LYS A 259 -23.44 18.85 -13.11
C LYS A 259 -22.65 18.11 -12.04
N ALA A 260 -21.39 18.48 -11.85
CA ALA A 260 -20.56 18.06 -10.74
C ALA A 260 -20.33 19.22 -9.78
N ALA A 261 -20.29 18.93 -8.48
CA ALA A 261 -19.83 19.87 -7.47
C ALA A 261 -18.35 19.58 -7.17
N ILE A 262 -17.48 20.59 -7.25
CA ILE A 262 -16.06 20.49 -6.91
C ILE A 262 -15.80 21.31 -5.64
N PRO A 263 -15.09 20.79 -4.62
CA PRO A 263 -14.34 19.53 -4.60
C PRO A 263 -15.22 18.28 -4.69
N TRP A 264 -14.87 17.34 -5.58
CA TRP A 264 -15.65 16.12 -5.76
C TRP A 264 -15.43 15.20 -4.56
N THR A 265 -16.48 14.88 -3.81
CA THR A 265 -16.38 14.03 -2.61
C THR A 265 -16.37 12.53 -2.92
N GLY A 266 -16.15 12.16 -4.18
CA GLY A 266 -16.14 10.77 -4.61
C GLY A 266 -17.51 10.09 -4.58
N TRP A 267 -17.49 8.78 -4.74
CA TRP A 267 -18.68 7.94 -4.93
C TRP A 267 -18.85 7.03 -3.72
N LYS A 268 -19.87 7.29 -2.87
CA LYS A 268 -20.04 6.54 -1.61
C LYS A 268 -20.47 5.07 -1.79
N SER A 269 -21.03 4.69 -2.93
CA SER A 269 -21.49 3.31 -3.16
C SER A 269 -21.68 3.01 -4.65
N TRP A 270 -20.75 2.27 -5.27
CA TRP A 270 -20.85 1.84 -6.67
C TRP A 270 -20.54 0.35 -6.86
N PRO A 271 -21.30 -0.36 -7.72
CA PRO A 271 -21.01 -1.75 -8.07
C PRO A 271 -19.86 -1.77 -9.08
N GLY A 272 -18.68 -2.19 -8.63
CA GLY A 272 -17.54 -2.43 -9.51
C GLY A 272 -16.30 -1.60 -9.19
N ASP A 273 -15.17 -2.25 -9.44
CA ASP A 273 -13.84 -1.64 -9.48
C ASP A 273 -13.52 -1.30 -10.95
N ALA A 274 -12.67 -0.30 -11.19
CA ALA A 274 -12.16 0.19 -12.47
C ALA A 274 -13.17 0.94 -13.36
N HIS A 275 -13.00 2.25 -13.52
CA HIS A 275 -13.71 3.06 -14.51
C HIS A 275 -13.03 4.39 -14.81
N PHE A 276 -13.33 4.94 -15.99
CA PHE A 276 -12.99 6.31 -16.36
C PHE A 276 -14.11 7.29 -15.99
N ALA A 277 -13.71 8.48 -15.57
CA ALA A 277 -14.58 9.64 -15.41
C ALA A 277 -13.91 10.85 -16.05
N VAL A 278 -14.68 11.68 -16.76
CA VAL A 278 -14.14 12.87 -17.41
C VAL A 278 -14.83 14.10 -16.83
N PHE A 279 -14.05 14.94 -16.17
CA PHE A 279 -14.47 16.23 -15.66
C PHE A 279 -14.08 17.31 -16.65
N ARG A 280 -14.95 18.30 -16.86
CA ARG A 280 -14.59 19.51 -17.59
C ARG A 280 -15.18 20.75 -16.95
N THR A 281 -14.50 21.86 -17.18
CA THR A 281 -14.99 23.19 -16.84
C THR A 281 -14.38 24.21 -17.79
N THR A 282 -14.96 25.41 -17.79
CA THR A 282 -14.38 26.57 -18.47
C THR A 282 -13.80 27.50 -17.41
N LEU A 283 -12.50 27.76 -17.53
CA LEU A 283 -11.75 28.70 -16.73
C LEU A 283 -11.83 30.06 -17.44
N LYS A 284 -12.21 31.08 -16.68
CA LYS A 284 -12.18 32.47 -17.13
C LYS A 284 -11.06 33.18 -16.41
N LEU A 285 -10.10 33.69 -17.18
CA LEU A 285 -9.08 34.56 -16.64
C LEU A 285 -9.69 35.96 -16.45
N PRO A 286 -9.27 36.74 -15.43
CA PRO A 286 -9.80 38.08 -15.22
C PRO A 286 -9.61 38.97 -16.45
N GLU A 287 -10.63 39.78 -16.74
CA GLU A 287 -10.68 40.65 -17.92
C GLU A 287 -9.99 42.02 -17.71
N THR A 288 -9.54 42.32 -16.48
CA THR A 288 -9.03 43.64 -16.07
C THR A 288 -7.51 43.70 -15.94
N GLY A 289 -6.85 44.59 -16.71
CA GLY A 289 -5.52 45.13 -16.43
C GLY A 289 -4.35 44.12 -16.33
N ASP A 290 -3.25 44.55 -15.68
CA ASP A 290 -1.90 43.93 -15.58
C ASP A 290 -1.88 42.45 -15.08
N GLN A 291 -3.01 41.88 -14.66
CA GLN A 291 -3.13 40.52 -14.11
C GLN A 291 -2.84 39.42 -15.14
N THR A 292 -3.11 39.68 -16.43
CA THR A 292 -2.75 38.74 -17.51
C THR A 292 -1.24 38.58 -17.68
N VAL A 293 -0.44 39.53 -17.18
CA VAL A 293 1.04 39.48 -17.26
C VAL A 293 1.59 38.23 -16.57
N ARG A 294 0.93 37.73 -15.53
CA ARG A 294 1.32 36.47 -14.87
C ARG A 294 1.30 35.27 -15.81
N PHE A 295 0.42 35.28 -16.80
CA PHE A 295 0.28 34.23 -17.82
C PHE A 295 1.25 34.41 -18.99
N HIS A 296 2.00 35.51 -19.05
CA HIS A 296 3.12 35.67 -20.01
C HIS A 296 4.38 34.91 -19.58
N SER A 297 4.39 34.33 -18.38
CA SER A 297 5.42 33.42 -17.89
C SER A 297 4.83 32.05 -17.53
N PRO A 298 5.63 30.98 -17.49
CA PRO A 298 5.15 29.68 -17.04
C PRO A 298 4.56 29.74 -15.63
N VAL A 299 3.42 29.08 -15.44
CA VAL A 299 2.69 29.02 -14.16
C VAL A 299 2.44 27.57 -13.77
N VAL A 300 2.31 27.27 -12.47
CA VAL A 300 1.96 25.93 -12.00
C VAL A 300 0.45 25.85 -11.77
N LEU A 301 -0.23 25.05 -12.58
CA LEU A 301 -1.62 24.68 -12.39
C LEU A 301 -1.70 23.53 -11.38
N ASP A 302 -2.41 23.76 -10.29
CA ASP A 302 -2.66 22.79 -9.22
C ASP A 302 -4.13 22.37 -9.26
N ILE A 303 -4.40 21.12 -9.62
CA ILE A 303 -5.76 20.55 -9.63
C ILE A 303 -6.14 19.93 -8.28
N GLY A 304 -5.27 20.05 -7.27
CA GLY A 304 -5.33 19.34 -6.00
C GLY A 304 -5.06 17.84 -6.11
N PRO A 305 -5.45 17.03 -5.11
CA PRO A 305 -5.26 15.59 -5.15
C PRO A 305 -6.03 14.96 -6.31
N ALA A 306 -5.40 14.03 -7.02
CA ALA A 306 -6.05 13.13 -7.96
C ALA A 306 -6.06 11.71 -7.37
N PHE A 307 -7.22 11.07 -7.32
CA PHE A 307 -7.30 9.68 -6.86
C PHE A 307 -6.98 8.72 -8.00
N ASP A 308 -6.14 7.73 -7.69
CA ASP A 308 -5.54 6.74 -8.59
C ASP A 308 -4.68 7.35 -9.69
N VAL A 309 -5.29 7.83 -10.78
CA VAL A 309 -4.57 8.37 -11.94
C VAL A 309 -5.36 9.48 -12.62
N ALA A 310 -4.67 10.54 -13.04
CA ALA A 310 -5.25 11.62 -13.85
C ALA A 310 -4.44 11.92 -15.11
N ALA A 311 -5.15 12.27 -16.19
CA ALA A 311 -4.60 12.97 -17.34
C ALA A 311 -5.29 14.33 -17.46
N VAL A 312 -4.50 15.38 -17.63
CA VAL A 312 -4.99 16.75 -17.61
C VAL A 312 -4.73 17.44 -18.92
N PHE A 313 -5.76 18.10 -19.43
CA PHE A 313 -5.78 18.79 -20.71
C PHE A 313 -6.25 20.23 -20.52
N LEU A 314 -5.56 21.16 -21.17
CA LEU A 314 -5.94 22.56 -21.27
C LEU A 314 -6.11 22.90 -22.76
N ASN A 315 -7.27 23.44 -23.12
CA ASN A 315 -7.58 23.83 -24.50
C ASN A 315 -7.37 22.69 -25.51
N GLY A 316 -7.75 21.46 -25.12
CA GLY A 316 -7.60 20.25 -25.93
C GLY A 316 -6.19 19.65 -25.98
N LYS A 317 -5.18 20.33 -25.41
CA LYS A 317 -3.80 19.83 -25.36
C LYS A 317 -3.49 19.22 -24.00
N ARG A 318 -2.89 18.02 -23.98
CA ARG A 318 -2.42 17.39 -22.73
C ARG A 318 -1.32 18.24 -22.12
N ILE A 319 -1.46 18.60 -20.85
CA ILE A 319 -0.47 19.36 -20.08
C ILE A 319 0.27 18.48 -19.06
N GLY A 320 -0.27 17.32 -18.70
CA GLY A 320 0.42 16.40 -17.82
C GLY A 320 -0.37 15.16 -17.41
N LEU A 321 0.30 14.32 -16.62
CA LEU A 321 -0.18 13.07 -16.07
C LEU A 321 0.15 13.00 -14.58
N THR A 322 -0.78 12.55 -13.76
CA THR A 322 -0.54 12.17 -12.37
C THR A 322 -0.76 10.68 -12.25
N GLY A 323 0.32 9.96 -11.94
CA GLY A 323 0.38 8.51 -11.96
C GLY A 323 0.34 7.92 -13.37
N ARG A 324 0.05 6.62 -13.46
CA ARG A 324 0.09 5.85 -14.72
C ARG A 324 -1.22 5.09 -14.92
N PHE A 325 -1.85 5.30 -16.07
CA PHE A 325 -3.05 4.56 -16.47
C PHE A 325 -2.74 3.07 -16.61
N PRO A 326 -3.73 2.18 -16.38
CA PRO A 326 -3.50 0.74 -16.50
C PRO A 326 -3.14 0.38 -17.93
N GLU A 327 -2.13 -0.47 -18.10
CA GLU A 327 -1.75 -1.09 -19.37
C GLU A 327 -1.59 -2.59 -19.10
N ASP A 328 -2.03 -3.45 -20.03
CA ASP A 328 -1.81 -4.90 -20.01
C ASP A 328 -2.31 -5.66 -18.75
N GLY A 329 -3.42 -5.22 -18.16
CA GLY A 329 -4.02 -5.87 -16.98
C GLY A 329 -3.35 -5.51 -15.64
N GLU A 330 -2.38 -4.60 -15.65
CA GLU A 330 -1.73 -4.08 -14.45
C GLU A 330 -2.63 -3.08 -13.69
N PRO A 331 -2.57 -3.06 -12.34
CA PRO A 331 -3.25 -2.04 -11.56
C PRO A 331 -2.74 -0.62 -11.86
N ALA A 332 -3.67 0.31 -12.02
CA ALA A 332 -3.43 1.75 -12.04
C ALA A 332 -3.30 2.37 -10.64
N PHE A 333 -3.68 1.61 -9.60
CA PHE A 333 -3.75 2.00 -8.19
C PHE A 333 -2.42 2.47 -7.60
N THR A 334 -1.36 2.56 -8.40
CA THR A 334 0.02 2.71 -7.97
C THR A 334 0.40 4.07 -7.41
N GLU A 335 -0.49 5.06 -7.26
CA GLU A 335 -0.14 6.46 -6.89
C GLU A 335 -1.25 7.21 -6.12
N ALA A 336 -1.96 6.52 -5.23
CA ALA A 336 -3.16 7.06 -4.56
C ALA A 336 -2.96 8.47 -3.95
N ALA A 337 -3.94 9.36 -4.25
CA ALA A 337 -4.05 10.74 -3.76
C ALA A 337 -2.84 11.65 -4.04
N ARG A 338 -2.06 11.36 -5.10
CA ARG A 338 -0.98 12.27 -5.51
C ARG A 338 -1.58 13.60 -5.98
N ARG A 339 -0.96 14.69 -5.55
CA ARG A 339 -1.35 16.05 -5.95
C ARG A 339 -0.93 16.32 -7.39
N GLY A 340 -1.91 16.68 -8.22
CA GLY A 340 -1.71 17.03 -9.63
C GLY A 340 -1.22 18.46 -9.78
N GLN A 341 0.06 18.62 -10.12
CA GLN A 341 0.68 19.93 -10.34
C GLN A 341 1.46 19.93 -11.66
N TYR A 342 1.15 20.90 -12.52
CA TYR A 342 1.66 20.94 -13.88
C TYR A 342 2.16 22.33 -14.25
N LEU A 343 3.38 22.40 -14.81
CA LEU A 343 3.94 23.61 -15.37
C LEU A 343 3.28 23.90 -16.72
N VAL A 344 2.47 24.94 -16.78
CA VAL A 344 1.76 25.38 -17.98
C VAL A 344 2.51 26.54 -18.62
N ALA A 345 2.89 26.37 -19.88
CA ALA A 345 3.58 27.40 -20.64
C ALA A 345 2.61 28.53 -21.09
N PRO A 346 3.09 29.77 -21.26
CA PRO A 346 2.26 30.92 -21.65
C PRO A 346 1.34 30.67 -22.85
N GLN A 347 1.89 30.04 -23.89
CA GLN A 347 1.20 29.76 -25.14
C GLN A 347 0.07 28.71 -25.05
N ALA A 348 -0.08 28.03 -23.91
CA ALA A 348 -1.19 27.10 -23.70
C ALA A 348 -2.48 27.83 -23.23
N TRP A 349 -2.36 29.08 -22.77
CA TRP A 349 -3.46 29.90 -22.29
C TRP A 349 -4.07 30.74 -23.40
N ASN A 350 -5.40 30.80 -23.42
CA ASN A 350 -6.16 31.84 -24.10
C ASN A 350 -6.30 33.02 -23.15
N VAL A 351 -5.31 33.92 -23.14
CA VAL A 351 -5.19 35.00 -22.14
C VAL A 351 -6.41 35.95 -22.14
N HIS A 352 -7.02 36.17 -23.31
CA HIS A 352 -8.19 37.04 -23.48
C HIS A 352 -9.45 36.27 -23.89
N GLY A 353 -9.55 35.00 -23.48
CA GLY A 353 -10.69 34.17 -23.86
C GLY A 353 -10.92 33.00 -22.92
N ASP A 354 -11.88 32.16 -23.29
CA ASP A 354 -12.22 30.98 -22.53
C ASP A 354 -11.09 29.94 -22.57
N ASN A 355 -10.82 29.33 -21.42
CA ASN A 355 -9.86 28.24 -21.29
C ASN A 355 -10.59 26.98 -20.85
N HIS A 356 -10.55 25.90 -21.64
CA HIS A 356 -11.24 24.66 -21.32
C HIS A 356 -10.31 23.69 -20.59
N LEU A 357 -10.60 23.42 -19.33
CA LEU A 357 -9.89 22.42 -18.54
C LEU A 357 -10.65 21.10 -18.60
N THR A 358 -9.96 20.03 -19.00
CA THR A 358 -10.48 18.67 -18.97
C THR A 358 -9.57 17.78 -18.14
N VAL A 359 -10.16 17.02 -17.21
CA VAL A 359 -9.45 16.08 -16.34
C VAL A 359 -10.07 14.71 -16.55
N VAL A 360 -9.28 13.79 -17.09
CA VAL A 360 -9.64 12.38 -17.21
C VAL A 360 -9.09 11.66 -16.00
N ILE A 361 -9.97 11.09 -15.18
CA ILE A 361 -9.62 10.26 -14.03
C ILE A 361 -9.85 8.81 -14.41
N TYR A 362 -8.89 7.95 -14.14
CA TYR A 362 -9.14 6.51 -14.04
C TYR A 362 -9.13 6.12 -12.56
N ARG A 363 -10.30 5.71 -12.07
CA ARG A 363 -10.44 5.15 -10.72
C ARG A 363 -10.39 3.65 -10.85
N GLU A 364 -9.38 3.03 -10.26
CA GLU A 364 -9.37 1.60 -10.08
C GLU A 364 -10.26 1.17 -8.91
N ARG A 365 -10.19 1.82 -7.74
CA ARG A 365 -10.96 1.44 -6.54
C ARG A 365 -11.27 2.64 -5.62
N GLY A 366 -12.03 2.41 -4.55
CA GLY A 366 -12.18 3.39 -3.47
C GLY A 366 -13.08 4.59 -3.81
N ILE A 367 -12.83 5.75 -3.20
CA ILE A 367 -13.70 6.94 -3.33
C ILE A 367 -13.57 7.66 -4.68
N GLY A 368 -12.39 7.59 -5.33
CA GLY A 368 -12.14 8.11 -6.69
C GLY A 368 -12.42 9.61 -6.91
N GLY A 369 -11.97 10.13 -8.06
CA GLY A 369 -12.37 11.44 -8.58
C GLY A 369 -11.42 12.61 -8.29
N LEU A 370 -11.98 13.82 -8.34
CA LEU A 370 -11.25 15.10 -8.29
C LEU A 370 -11.61 15.93 -7.03
N PRO A 371 -11.05 15.60 -5.86
CA PRO A 371 -11.32 16.30 -4.60
C PRO A 371 -10.69 17.69 -4.50
N GLY A 372 -9.86 18.09 -5.46
CA GLY A 372 -9.25 19.42 -5.50
C GLY A 372 -10.06 20.41 -6.33
N VAL A 373 -9.94 21.70 -5.98
CA VAL A 373 -10.40 22.81 -6.83
C VAL A 373 -9.18 23.34 -7.60
N PRO A 374 -9.20 23.45 -8.94
CA PRO A 374 -8.09 23.99 -9.69
C PRO A 374 -7.75 25.43 -9.31
N GLY A 375 -6.46 25.70 -9.20
CA GLY A 375 -5.92 27.03 -9.01
C GLY A 375 -4.49 27.14 -9.50
N ILE A 376 -3.94 28.35 -9.47
CA ILE A 376 -2.54 28.60 -9.80
C ILE A 376 -1.77 28.89 -8.52
N LEU A 377 -0.63 28.24 -8.34
CA LEU A 377 0.21 28.51 -7.18
C LEU A 377 0.63 29.97 -7.15
N LEU A 378 0.51 30.59 -5.97
CA LEU A 378 0.88 31.99 -5.69
C LEU A 378 2.37 32.26 -5.91
N GLU A 379 3.18 31.23 -5.77
CA GLU A 379 4.60 31.25 -6.09
C GLU A 379 4.89 30.14 -7.08
N ASN A 380 5.68 30.42 -8.12
CA ASN A 380 6.15 29.37 -9.00
C ASN A 380 7.37 28.68 -8.34
N PRO A 381 7.25 27.42 -7.90
CA PRO A 381 8.36 26.69 -7.28
C PRO A 381 9.48 26.34 -8.28
N ILE A 382 9.25 26.51 -9.59
CA ILE A 382 10.21 26.23 -10.67
C ILE A 382 10.89 27.53 -11.16
N LYS A 383 11.02 28.56 -10.30
CA LYS A 383 11.83 29.75 -10.63
C LYS A 383 13.29 29.32 -10.96
N PRO A 384 14.05 30.11 -11.75
CA PRO A 384 15.45 29.79 -12.03
C PRO A 384 16.12 29.50 -10.70
N LEU A 385 16.55 28.24 -10.55
CA LEU A 385 16.98 27.66 -9.28
C LEU A 385 17.96 28.64 -8.65
N ARG A 386 17.65 29.08 -7.42
CA ARG A 386 18.52 29.98 -6.66
C ARG A 386 19.94 29.40 -6.70
N TYR A 387 20.95 30.24 -6.52
CA TYR A 387 22.29 29.71 -6.27
C TYR A 387 22.23 28.83 -5.01
N ASN A 388 22.29 27.51 -5.17
CA ASN A 388 22.20 26.48 -4.13
C ASN A 388 20.76 26.19 -3.58
N PRO A 389 19.87 25.53 -4.36
CA PRO A 389 18.53 25.16 -3.90
C PRO A 389 18.57 24.09 -2.78
N SER A 390 17.57 24.10 -1.91
CA SER A 390 17.38 23.03 -0.93
C SER A 390 16.89 21.74 -1.59
N VAL A 391 17.09 20.61 -0.92
CA VAL A 391 16.67 19.28 -1.39
C VAL A 391 15.16 19.19 -1.59
N ALA A 392 14.39 19.79 -0.68
CA ALA A 392 12.92 19.80 -0.76
C ALA A 392 12.42 20.59 -1.98
N GLU A 393 13.06 21.72 -2.30
CA GLU A 393 12.76 22.51 -3.51
C GLU A 393 13.08 21.71 -4.78
N CYS A 394 14.22 21.00 -4.80
CA CYS A 394 14.61 20.15 -5.93
C CYS A 394 13.61 19.01 -6.16
N PHE A 395 13.11 18.37 -5.10
CA PHE A 395 12.12 17.29 -5.21
C PHE A 395 10.74 17.81 -5.61
N THR A 396 10.32 18.96 -5.10
CA THR A 396 9.07 19.61 -5.51
C THR A 396 9.12 19.98 -6.99
N SER A 397 10.23 20.59 -7.43
CA SER A 397 10.46 20.91 -8.84
C SER A 397 10.49 19.65 -9.72
N PHE A 398 11.15 18.59 -9.26
CA PHE A 398 11.15 17.30 -9.94
C PHE A 398 9.72 16.79 -10.13
N ASP A 399 8.91 16.74 -9.07
CA ASP A 399 7.55 16.20 -9.12
C ASP A 399 6.66 16.96 -10.11
N ILE A 400 6.74 18.29 -10.15
CA ILE A 400 5.96 19.12 -11.08
C ILE A 400 6.44 18.93 -12.51
N LEU A 401 7.76 18.99 -12.75
CA LEU A 401 8.34 18.81 -14.09
C LEU A 401 8.09 17.41 -14.64
N HIS A 402 8.18 16.40 -13.78
CA HIS A 402 7.87 15.01 -14.08
C HIS A 402 6.40 14.84 -14.50
N GLN A 403 5.45 15.34 -13.70
CA GLN A 403 4.02 15.27 -14.02
C GLN A 403 3.67 16.06 -15.28
N SER A 404 4.44 17.09 -15.59
CA SER A 404 4.36 17.87 -16.83
C SER A 404 5.05 17.20 -18.03
N GLN A 405 5.53 15.96 -17.87
CA GLN A 405 6.26 15.17 -18.88
C GLN A 405 7.54 15.86 -19.40
N MET A 406 8.21 16.66 -18.56
CA MET A 406 9.45 17.38 -18.90
C MET A 406 10.70 16.65 -18.35
N TYR A 407 10.90 15.38 -18.72
CA TYR A 407 11.90 14.49 -18.11
C TYR A 407 13.32 15.04 -18.09
N GLY A 408 13.76 15.75 -19.14
CA GLY A 408 15.09 16.37 -19.17
C GLY A 408 15.29 17.44 -18.09
N LYS A 409 14.28 18.29 -17.88
CA LYS A 409 14.31 19.31 -16.81
C LYS A 409 14.15 18.69 -15.42
N ALA A 410 13.31 17.65 -15.32
CA ALA A 410 13.17 16.89 -14.07
C ALA A 410 14.52 16.25 -13.67
N GLY A 411 15.24 15.66 -14.63
CA GLY A 411 16.59 15.13 -14.41
C GLY A 411 17.57 16.20 -13.91
N HIS A 412 17.59 17.37 -14.53
CA HIS A 412 18.42 18.49 -14.09
C HIS A 412 18.14 18.90 -12.65
N SER A 413 16.87 18.93 -12.23
CA SER A 413 16.46 19.22 -10.85
C SER A 413 17.06 18.21 -9.85
N LEU A 414 17.17 16.93 -10.23
CA LEU A 414 17.80 15.91 -9.39
C LEU A 414 19.33 16.07 -9.34
N ASP A 415 19.95 16.55 -10.42
CA ASP A 415 21.40 16.76 -10.48
C ASP A 415 21.87 17.96 -9.65
N GLU A 416 20.96 18.89 -9.35
CA GLU A 416 21.19 20.00 -8.42
C GLU A 416 20.98 19.62 -6.96
N ALA A 417 20.20 18.58 -6.66
CA ALA A 417 19.92 18.17 -5.29
C ALA A 417 21.21 17.79 -4.53
N ARG A 418 21.35 18.29 -3.30
CA ARG A 418 22.48 18.01 -2.40
C ARG A 418 21.93 17.47 -1.06
N PRO A 419 21.69 16.15 -0.94
CA PRO A 419 21.12 15.59 0.28
C PRO A 419 22.09 15.69 1.46
N ASP A 420 21.58 16.16 2.60
CA ASP A 420 22.34 16.35 3.84
C ASP A 420 22.30 15.15 4.78
N ASN A 421 21.46 14.14 4.49
CA ASN A 421 21.29 12.93 5.30
C ASN A 421 20.95 11.69 4.44
N ASP A 422 20.98 10.52 5.06
CA ASP A 422 20.74 9.23 4.42
C ASP A 422 19.35 9.13 3.77
N LEU A 423 18.30 9.61 4.45
CA LEU A 423 16.94 9.66 3.91
C LEU A 423 16.87 10.51 2.63
N GLY A 424 17.46 11.71 2.63
CA GLY A 424 17.54 12.58 1.47
C GLY A 424 18.29 11.94 0.31
N GLN A 425 19.35 11.18 0.60
CA GLN A 425 20.10 10.43 -0.41
C GLN A 425 19.27 9.27 -0.99
N VAL A 426 18.56 8.52 -0.15
CA VAL A 426 17.64 7.46 -0.58
C VAL A 426 16.50 8.02 -1.44
N TRP A 427 15.99 9.20 -1.09
CA TRP A 427 14.98 9.90 -1.89
C TRP A 427 15.53 10.32 -3.24
N LEU A 428 16.74 10.89 -3.31
CA LEU A 428 17.40 11.23 -4.58
C LEU A 428 17.56 9.99 -5.48
N LEU A 429 18.09 8.90 -4.92
CA LEU A 429 18.27 7.63 -5.63
C LEU A 429 16.92 7.04 -6.11
N SER A 430 15.89 7.13 -5.28
CA SER A 430 14.53 6.67 -5.63
C SER A 430 13.94 7.47 -6.80
N HIS A 431 14.05 8.80 -6.80
CA HIS A 431 13.56 9.61 -7.94
C HIS A 431 14.35 9.35 -9.23
N ARG A 432 15.66 9.09 -9.14
CA ARG A 432 16.48 8.71 -10.29
C ARG A 432 16.02 7.38 -10.90
N ALA A 433 15.79 6.37 -10.05
CA ALA A 433 15.27 5.07 -10.49
C ALA A 433 13.88 5.22 -11.14
N HIS A 434 12.99 6.00 -10.53
CA HIS A 434 11.67 6.26 -11.08
C HIS A 434 11.73 6.98 -12.44
N LEU A 435 12.55 8.04 -12.57
CA LEU A 435 12.73 8.77 -13.82
C LEU A 435 13.27 7.86 -14.94
N ALA A 436 14.25 7.01 -14.63
CA ALA A 436 14.80 6.06 -15.58
C ALA A 436 13.75 5.05 -16.06
N TRP A 437 12.94 4.52 -15.14
CA TRP A 437 11.84 3.62 -15.48
C TRP A 437 10.81 4.27 -16.41
N LEU A 438 10.47 5.54 -16.18
CA LEU A 438 9.53 6.26 -17.03
C LEU A 438 10.06 6.48 -18.45
N ARG A 439 11.34 6.90 -18.57
CA ARG A 439 12.00 7.01 -19.89
C ARG A 439 12.01 5.67 -20.63
N TRP A 440 12.24 4.57 -19.89
CA TRP A 440 12.18 3.24 -20.45
C TRP A 440 10.78 2.90 -21.01
N LEU A 441 9.72 3.25 -20.27
CA LEU A 441 8.33 3.07 -20.74
C LEU A 441 8.02 3.92 -21.98
N ASP A 442 8.52 5.15 -22.06
CA ASP A 442 8.33 6.07 -23.18
C ASP A 442 9.16 5.74 -24.44
N GLY A 443 9.75 4.53 -24.48
CA GLY A 443 10.41 4.00 -25.66
C GLY A 443 11.92 4.12 -25.66
N GLU A 444 12.54 4.69 -24.62
CA GLU A 444 14.01 4.61 -24.44
C GLU A 444 14.42 3.21 -23.93
N ARG A 445 14.16 2.20 -24.76
CA ARG A 445 14.42 0.78 -24.48
C ARG A 445 15.90 0.46 -24.67
N GLY A 446 16.74 0.90 -23.74
CA GLY A 446 18.18 0.62 -23.75
C GLY A 446 18.67 -0.03 -22.45
N GLU A 447 19.68 -0.91 -22.54
CA GLU A 447 20.30 -1.53 -21.35
C GLU A 447 20.82 -0.50 -20.34
N ALA A 448 21.36 0.62 -20.83
CA ALA A 448 21.84 1.71 -19.99
C ALA A 448 20.72 2.38 -19.17
N VAL A 449 19.47 2.35 -19.66
CA VAL A 449 18.33 2.92 -18.94
C VAL A 449 17.94 2.01 -17.77
N LEU A 450 18.03 0.69 -17.93
CA LEU A 450 17.79 -0.27 -16.85
C LEU A 450 18.84 -0.18 -15.74
N ASP A 451 20.11 0.07 -16.07
CA ASP A 451 21.15 0.34 -15.06
C ASP A 451 20.79 1.53 -14.17
N ASN A 452 20.15 2.55 -14.74
CA ASN A 452 19.70 3.72 -14.00
C ASN A 452 18.49 3.43 -13.08
N VAL A 453 17.88 2.24 -13.18
CA VAL A 453 16.90 1.74 -12.19
C VAL A 453 17.56 0.82 -11.17
N LEU A 454 18.33 -0.18 -11.64
CA LEU A 454 18.89 -1.23 -10.79
C LEU A 454 20.01 -0.72 -9.88
N LYS A 455 20.90 0.14 -10.38
CA LYS A 455 22.04 0.66 -9.62
C LYS A 455 21.61 1.50 -8.42
N PRO A 456 20.71 2.51 -8.54
CA PRO A 456 20.25 3.26 -7.38
C PRO A 456 19.59 2.38 -6.32
N ILE A 457 18.81 1.38 -6.72
CA ILE A 457 18.12 0.49 -5.78
C ILE A 457 19.10 -0.44 -5.09
N HIS A 458 20.08 -0.99 -5.82
CA HIS A 458 21.18 -1.73 -5.21
C HIS A 458 21.93 -0.89 -4.17
N GLU A 459 22.21 0.37 -4.47
CA GLU A 459 22.85 1.30 -3.54
C GLU A 459 21.98 1.60 -2.31
N ILE A 460 20.67 1.82 -2.49
CA ILE A 460 19.72 1.99 -1.38
C ILE A 460 19.76 0.76 -0.45
N LEU A 461 19.61 -0.44 -1.00
CA LEU A 461 19.51 -1.66 -0.21
C LEU A 461 20.82 -2.07 0.49
N THR A 462 21.98 -1.66 -0.05
CA THR A 462 23.29 -2.02 0.49
C THR A 462 23.87 -0.97 1.43
N LYS A 463 23.71 0.32 1.15
CA LYS A 463 24.28 1.41 1.94
C LYS A 463 23.31 2.01 2.95
N TYR A 464 22.01 1.95 2.68
CA TYR A 464 20.96 2.58 3.49
C TYR A 464 19.90 1.54 3.93
N PRO A 465 20.29 0.46 4.64
CA PRO A 465 19.42 -0.67 4.92
C PRO A 465 18.26 -0.36 5.90
N VAL A 466 18.26 0.81 6.53
CA VAL A 466 17.23 1.28 7.47
C VAL A 466 16.19 2.16 6.77
N GLU A 467 16.60 2.94 5.79
CA GLU A 467 15.76 3.95 5.15
C GLU A 467 14.80 3.33 4.12
N SER A 468 13.56 3.81 4.07
CA SER A 468 12.52 3.30 3.17
C SER A 468 12.67 3.93 1.77
N PRO A 469 12.82 3.11 0.70
CA PRO A 469 12.78 3.61 -0.67
C PRO A 469 11.36 4.06 -1.05
N LYS A 470 11.23 5.04 -1.97
CA LYS A 470 9.91 5.48 -2.43
C LYS A 470 9.13 4.38 -3.14
N GLN A 471 7.81 4.41 -2.98
CA GLN A 471 6.85 3.53 -3.63
C GLN A 471 7.09 3.37 -5.14
N SER A 472 7.22 4.49 -5.86
CA SER A 472 7.33 4.49 -7.31
C SER A 472 8.63 3.85 -7.83
N ALA A 473 9.72 3.94 -7.06
CA ALA A 473 10.97 3.26 -7.36
C ALA A 473 10.86 1.75 -7.09
N MET A 474 10.23 1.36 -5.98
CA MET A 474 10.02 -0.06 -5.66
C MET A 474 9.08 -0.76 -6.63
N GLN A 475 8.04 -0.09 -7.11
CA GLN A 475 7.18 -0.62 -8.16
C GLN A 475 7.93 -0.83 -9.47
N ALA A 476 8.76 0.15 -9.88
CA ALA A 476 9.61 0.00 -11.05
C ALA A 476 10.55 -1.21 -10.92
N PHE A 477 11.17 -1.37 -9.76
CA PHE A 477 12.03 -2.51 -9.45
C PHE A 477 11.30 -3.84 -9.57
N CYS A 478 10.20 -4.00 -8.83
CA CYS A 478 9.43 -5.23 -8.83
C CYS A 478 8.98 -5.60 -10.25
N ARG A 479 8.58 -4.64 -11.08
CA ARG A 479 8.22 -4.87 -12.48
C ARG A 479 9.39 -5.39 -13.32
N ILE A 480 10.56 -4.76 -13.21
CA ILE A 480 11.78 -5.26 -13.87
C ILE A 480 12.08 -6.69 -13.43
N LEU A 481 11.95 -7.01 -12.15
CA LEU A 481 12.15 -8.37 -11.64
C LEU A 481 11.17 -9.38 -12.25
N ARG A 482 9.88 -9.03 -12.38
CA ARG A 482 8.87 -9.91 -13.02
C ARG A 482 9.19 -10.18 -14.49
N MET A 483 9.62 -9.15 -15.22
CA MET A 483 10.07 -9.32 -16.59
C MET A 483 11.34 -10.18 -16.69
N ALA A 484 12.28 -9.97 -15.77
CA ALA A 484 13.56 -10.67 -15.74
C ALA A 484 13.40 -12.19 -15.55
N GLU A 485 12.39 -12.65 -14.81
CA GLU A 485 12.15 -14.09 -14.65
C GLU A 485 11.71 -14.79 -15.96
N LYS A 486 11.33 -14.03 -17.00
CA LYS A 486 10.89 -14.53 -18.31
C LYS A 486 11.87 -14.21 -19.44
N ASP A 487 12.94 -13.47 -19.16
CA ASP A 487 13.91 -12.98 -20.15
C ASP A 487 15.35 -13.19 -19.62
N GLU A 488 16.12 -14.06 -20.26
CA GLU A 488 17.47 -14.42 -19.81
C GLU A 488 18.47 -13.25 -19.84
N ALA A 489 18.36 -12.34 -20.81
CA ALA A 489 19.26 -11.20 -20.93
C ALA A 489 18.98 -10.21 -19.79
N LEU A 490 17.70 -9.94 -19.52
CA LEU A 490 17.29 -9.10 -18.41
C LEU A 490 17.62 -9.75 -17.05
N LEU A 491 17.48 -11.08 -16.93
CA LEU A 491 17.88 -11.83 -15.74
C LEU A 491 19.37 -11.69 -15.45
N ALA A 492 20.23 -11.82 -16.47
CA ALA A 492 21.67 -11.63 -16.32
C ALA A 492 22.01 -10.22 -15.83
N LYS A 493 21.29 -9.21 -16.33
CA LYS A 493 21.43 -7.82 -15.91
C LYS A 493 21.00 -7.59 -14.46
N VAL A 494 19.86 -8.13 -14.06
CA VAL A 494 19.42 -8.08 -12.65
C VAL A 494 20.44 -8.78 -11.76
N ARG A 495 20.95 -9.96 -12.17
CA ARG A 495 21.96 -10.72 -11.42
C ARG A 495 23.33 -10.05 -11.35
N HIS A 496 23.64 -9.11 -12.24
CA HIS A 496 24.84 -8.28 -12.09
C HIS A 496 24.80 -7.46 -10.78
N TYR A 497 23.63 -6.92 -10.41
CA TYR A 497 23.44 -6.16 -9.17
C TYR A 497 22.96 -7.02 -8.00
N PHE A 498 22.19 -8.07 -8.27
CA PHE A 498 21.60 -8.95 -7.27
C PHE A 498 21.94 -10.41 -7.60
N PRO A 499 23.18 -10.85 -7.32
CA PRO A 499 23.70 -12.13 -7.81
C PRO A 499 22.81 -13.34 -7.52
N ASP A 500 22.10 -13.35 -6.39
CA ASP A 500 21.29 -14.48 -5.95
C ASP A 500 19.80 -14.37 -6.29
N PHE A 501 19.42 -13.31 -7.03
CA PHE A 501 18.07 -13.14 -7.50
C PHE A 501 17.60 -14.33 -8.35
N SER A 502 16.45 -14.88 -7.98
CA SER A 502 15.78 -15.99 -8.67
C SER A 502 16.60 -17.29 -8.78
N LYS A 503 17.73 -17.44 -8.06
CA LYS A 503 18.50 -18.70 -8.04
C LYS A 503 17.81 -19.78 -7.22
N ASP A 504 17.43 -19.44 -5.99
CA ASP A 504 16.81 -20.36 -5.03
C ASP A 504 15.43 -19.87 -4.56
N CYS A 505 14.82 -18.92 -5.27
CA CYS A 505 13.57 -18.28 -4.88
C CYS A 505 12.83 -17.72 -6.10
N ARG A 506 11.75 -18.36 -6.54
CA ARG A 506 10.86 -17.84 -7.59
C ARG A 506 9.59 -17.25 -6.99
N TYR A 507 9.08 -16.20 -7.62
CA TYR A 507 7.77 -15.64 -7.28
C TYR A 507 6.68 -16.38 -8.08
N LEU A 508 5.61 -16.81 -7.40
CA LEU A 508 4.55 -17.63 -8.01
C LEU A 508 3.31 -16.84 -8.42
N GLU A 509 3.40 -15.50 -8.48
CA GLU A 509 2.25 -14.60 -8.58
C GLU A 509 1.28 -14.71 -7.38
N PRO A 510 0.50 -13.65 -7.09
CA PRO A 510 -0.34 -13.63 -5.91
C PRO A 510 -1.61 -14.46 -6.10
N ASP A 511 -1.97 -15.29 -5.12
CA ASP A 511 -3.31 -15.90 -5.08
C ASP A 511 -4.32 -14.89 -4.52
N ARG A 512 -5.22 -14.46 -5.40
CA ARG A 512 -6.35 -13.55 -5.09
C ARG A 512 -7.71 -14.26 -5.18
N LEU A 513 -7.73 -15.54 -5.50
CA LEU A 513 -8.94 -16.36 -5.63
C LEU A 513 -9.42 -16.84 -4.25
N THR A 514 -8.48 -17.22 -3.39
CA THR A 514 -8.74 -17.74 -2.04
C THR A 514 -9.32 -16.68 -1.10
N LYS A 515 -8.97 -15.39 -1.27
CA LYS A 515 -9.59 -14.24 -0.58
C LYS A 515 -9.71 -14.38 0.95
N GLY A 516 -8.66 -14.91 1.59
CA GLY A 516 -8.60 -15.10 3.05
C GLY A 516 -9.08 -16.46 3.56
N ASP A 517 -9.66 -17.30 2.70
CA ASP A 517 -10.07 -18.66 3.06
C ASP A 517 -8.89 -19.64 2.96
N TRP A 518 -7.85 -19.45 3.76
CA TRP A 518 -6.62 -20.24 3.66
C TRP A 518 -6.79 -21.72 4.02
N GLN A 519 -7.89 -22.10 4.68
CA GLN A 519 -8.02 -23.43 5.27
C GLN A 519 -8.17 -24.48 4.18
N MET A 520 -7.40 -25.57 4.26
CA MET A 520 -7.29 -26.59 3.20
C MET A 520 -6.58 -26.10 1.92
N HIS A 521 -6.21 -24.82 1.85
CA HIS A 521 -5.52 -24.21 0.71
C HIS A 521 -4.06 -23.84 1.01
N TYR A 522 -3.73 -23.53 2.27
CA TYR A 522 -2.41 -23.13 2.71
C TYR A 522 -2.08 -23.64 4.11
N GLY A 523 -0.78 -23.84 4.33
CA GLY A 523 -0.18 -24.15 5.63
C GLY A 523 -0.64 -25.47 6.22
N ASN A 524 -0.78 -26.53 5.41
CA ASN A 524 -1.10 -27.85 5.96
C ASN A 524 -0.07 -28.29 7.01
N ARG A 525 1.20 -27.94 6.77
CA ARG A 525 2.32 -28.36 7.62
C ARG A 525 2.67 -27.34 8.67
N PHE A 526 2.73 -26.08 8.27
CA PHE A 526 3.03 -24.99 9.18
C PHE A 526 2.33 -23.71 8.75
N TYR A 527 1.77 -23.01 9.72
CA TYR A 527 1.28 -21.66 9.53
C TYR A 527 1.38 -20.85 10.81
N VAL A 528 1.49 -19.54 10.63
CA VAL A 528 1.42 -18.55 11.68
C VAL A 528 0.38 -17.51 11.30
N LEU A 529 -0.56 -17.25 12.21
CA LEU A 529 -1.56 -16.19 12.05
C LEU A 529 -1.21 -15.07 13.03
N ALA A 530 -1.14 -13.85 12.51
CA ALA A 530 -0.74 -12.66 13.25
C ALA A 530 -1.81 -12.23 14.25
N ALA A 531 -1.64 -12.57 15.53
CA ALA A 531 -2.46 -12.06 16.65
C ALA A 531 -3.98 -11.86 16.38
N MET A 532 -4.67 -12.81 15.70
CA MET A 532 -6.09 -12.75 15.27
C MET A 532 -7.10 -12.37 16.38
N GLY A 533 -7.16 -11.09 16.76
CA GLY A 533 -7.92 -10.63 17.93
C GLY A 533 -7.40 -11.21 19.26
N GLN A 534 -6.12 -11.58 19.35
CA GLN A 534 -5.50 -12.17 20.55
C GLN A 534 -4.18 -11.50 20.92
N ILE A 535 -3.75 -11.64 22.18
CA ILE A 535 -2.48 -11.07 22.68
C ILE A 535 -1.26 -11.79 22.04
N ARG A 536 -1.46 -12.93 21.39
CA ARG A 536 -0.40 -13.81 20.91
C ARG A 536 -0.72 -14.34 19.52
N ASP A 537 0.33 -14.54 18.75
CA ASP A 537 0.25 -15.21 17.47
C ASP A 537 -0.19 -16.66 17.63
N TRP A 538 -0.89 -17.13 16.60
CA TRP A 538 -1.31 -18.52 16.52
C TRP A 538 -0.40 -19.30 15.61
N GLN A 539 0.18 -20.38 16.12
CA GLN A 539 1.01 -21.29 15.33
C GLN A 539 0.42 -22.70 15.36
N ALA A 540 0.20 -23.28 14.18
CA ALA A 540 -0.31 -24.63 14.04
C ALA A 540 0.16 -25.25 12.72
N GLY A 541 -0.44 -26.39 12.36
CA GLY A 541 0.03 -27.30 11.33
C GLY A 541 0.37 -28.67 11.91
N THR A 542 0.69 -29.63 11.03
CA THR A 542 0.79 -31.04 11.42
C THR A 542 2.15 -31.47 11.92
N ARG A 543 3.20 -30.77 11.52
CA ARG A 543 4.57 -31.13 11.91
C ARG A 543 4.98 -30.38 13.18
N ARG A 544 5.78 -31.06 14.01
CA ARG A 544 6.42 -30.49 15.21
C ARG A 544 7.94 -30.64 15.11
N PRO A 545 8.74 -29.72 15.69
CA PRO A 545 8.34 -28.51 16.42
C PRO A 545 7.74 -27.43 15.50
N ARG A 546 7.11 -26.41 16.12
CA ARG A 546 6.54 -25.25 15.39
C ARG A 546 7.65 -24.42 14.74
N LEU A 547 7.33 -23.64 13.70
CA LEU A 547 8.28 -22.79 12.99
C LEU A 547 8.79 -21.62 13.86
N PRO A 548 10.11 -21.47 14.03
CA PRO A 548 10.68 -20.27 14.63
C PRO A 548 10.54 -19.06 13.68
N TYR A 549 10.09 -17.92 14.22
CA TYR A 549 10.12 -16.64 13.52
C TYR A 549 10.33 -15.49 14.51
N THR A 550 10.74 -14.34 13.98
CA THR A 550 10.87 -13.07 14.72
C THR A 550 10.31 -11.92 13.90
N LEU A 551 9.79 -10.91 14.60
CA LEU A 551 9.34 -9.64 14.05
C LEU A 551 10.30 -8.54 14.51
N GLY A 552 10.49 -7.52 13.70
CA GLY A 552 11.27 -6.33 14.08
C GLY A 552 10.98 -5.15 13.18
N ILE A 553 11.49 -3.99 13.55
CA ILE A 553 11.53 -2.78 12.73
C ILE A 553 13.00 -2.46 12.49
N PRO A 554 13.41 -1.96 11.29
CA PRO A 554 14.78 -1.55 11.07
C PRO A 554 15.26 -0.55 12.15
N ASP A 555 16.46 -0.79 12.69
CA ASP A 555 17.11 0.05 13.72
C ASP A 555 16.43 0.08 15.11
N ASP A 556 15.38 -0.73 15.35
CA ASP A 556 14.74 -0.97 16.65
C ASP A 556 14.28 0.33 17.40
N LYS A 557 14.11 1.44 16.68
CA LYS A 557 13.66 2.75 17.22
C LYS A 557 12.22 2.69 17.73
N ASP A 558 11.43 1.74 17.26
CA ASP A 558 10.07 1.44 17.71
C ASP A 558 9.85 -0.09 17.73
N LYS A 559 8.78 -0.56 18.38
CA LYS A 559 8.40 -1.98 18.44
C LYS A 559 7.29 -2.24 17.42
N ALA A 560 7.30 -3.40 16.74
CA ALA A 560 6.15 -3.80 15.92
C ALA A 560 4.87 -3.94 16.78
N ARG A 561 3.72 -3.47 16.28
CA ARG A 561 2.43 -3.55 17.00
C ARG A 561 1.82 -4.93 16.87
N LEU A 562 1.11 -5.29 17.92
CA LEU A 562 0.05 -6.30 17.90
C LEU A 562 -1.25 -5.54 18.21
N TRP A 563 -2.09 -5.30 17.20
CA TRP A 563 -3.37 -4.61 17.43
C TRP A 563 -4.27 -5.44 18.35
N LEU A 564 -4.76 -4.82 19.44
CA LEU A 564 -5.66 -5.43 20.42
C LEU A 564 -6.76 -4.44 20.82
N ALA A 565 -8.02 -4.82 20.64
CA ALA A 565 -9.09 -4.18 21.40
C ALA A 565 -9.05 -4.69 22.85
N ASN A 566 -9.02 -3.78 23.84
CA ASN A 566 -8.86 -4.09 25.27
C ASN A 566 -9.89 -5.09 25.85
N ASN A 567 -11.02 -5.26 25.16
CA ASN A 567 -12.14 -6.12 25.52
C ASN A 567 -12.07 -7.55 24.93
N LEU A 568 -11.14 -7.87 24.02
CA LEU A 568 -10.99 -9.20 23.41
C LEU A 568 -9.94 -10.07 24.12
N ARG A 569 -9.82 -9.93 25.45
CA ARG A 569 -8.94 -10.77 26.26
C ARG A 569 -9.56 -12.17 26.39
N SER A 570 -9.05 -13.09 25.57
CA SER A 570 -9.33 -14.54 25.56
C SER A 570 -10.58 -14.97 24.79
N LEU A 571 -10.39 -15.30 23.51
CA LEU A 571 -11.12 -16.44 22.95
C LEU A 571 -10.56 -17.69 23.64
N SER A 572 -11.39 -18.35 24.45
CA SER A 572 -11.00 -19.52 25.26
C SER A 572 -10.78 -20.79 24.43
N HIS A 573 -11.15 -20.80 23.14
CA HIS A 573 -11.02 -21.99 22.30
C HIS A 573 -10.70 -21.69 20.82
N PRO A 574 -9.67 -22.32 20.22
CA PRO A 574 -9.32 -22.19 18.80
C PRO A 574 -10.32 -22.85 17.82
N ALA A 575 -11.43 -23.38 18.32
CA ALA A 575 -12.41 -24.05 17.48
C ALA A 575 -13.13 -23.04 16.55
N ALA A 576 -13.35 -21.82 17.05
CA ALA A 576 -13.91 -20.68 16.31
C ALA A 576 -13.04 -20.19 15.12
N LEU A 577 -11.79 -20.63 15.03
CA LEU A 577 -10.84 -20.26 13.96
C LEU A 577 -10.61 -21.38 12.94
N LEU A 578 -11.17 -22.57 13.15
CA LEU A 578 -11.07 -23.74 12.27
C LEU A 578 -12.47 -23.96 11.71
N MET A 579 -12.76 -23.48 10.49
CA MET A 579 -14.12 -23.27 9.98
C MET A 579 -14.98 -22.44 10.97
N HIS A 580 -16.10 -21.85 10.54
CA HIS A 580 -17.00 -21.22 11.50
C HIS A 580 -17.49 -22.32 12.47
N ASP A 581 -17.50 -22.11 13.79
CA ASP A 581 -17.93 -23.16 14.74
C ASP A 581 -19.37 -23.60 14.50
N ASP A 582 -20.23 -22.70 14.01
CA ASP A 582 -21.58 -23.06 13.57
C ASP A 582 -21.57 -23.91 12.31
N TYR A 583 -20.57 -23.72 11.44
CA TYR A 583 -20.39 -24.52 10.24
C TYR A 583 -19.87 -25.92 10.57
N LYS A 584 -18.87 -26.05 11.45
CA LYS A 584 -18.46 -27.37 11.99
C LYS A 584 -19.62 -28.10 12.63
N ARG A 585 -20.42 -27.41 13.43
CA ARG A 585 -21.60 -27.99 14.07
C ARG A 585 -22.67 -28.37 13.04
N ALA A 586 -22.89 -27.55 12.01
CA ALA A 586 -23.81 -27.87 10.92
C ALA A 586 -23.33 -29.09 10.11
N LEU A 587 -22.04 -29.15 9.74
CA LEU A 587 -21.45 -30.26 9.00
C LEU A 587 -21.40 -31.55 9.83
N ALA A 588 -21.02 -31.45 11.10
CA ALA A 588 -21.03 -32.56 12.05
C ALA A 588 -22.45 -32.97 12.52
N ALA A 589 -23.49 -32.24 12.12
CA ALA A 589 -24.88 -32.62 12.33
C ALA A 589 -25.53 -33.24 11.08
N LYS A 590 -24.83 -33.23 9.94
CA LYS A 590 -25.28 -33.90 8.72
C LYS A 590 -24.93 -35.37 8.74
N ASN A 591 -25.79 -36.17 8.12
CA ASN A 591 -25.61 -37.60 8.04
C ASN A 591 -25.03 -38.05 6.69
N THR A 592 -25.07 -37.17 5.67
CA THR A 592 -24.45 -37.35 4.37
C THR A 592 -23.69 -36.09 3.93
N LEU A 593 -22.76 -36.23 3.00
CA LEU A 593 -22.05 -35.11 2.35
C LEU A 593 -22.24 -35.21 0.84
N GLY A 594 -23.04 -34.33 0.25
CA GLY A 594 -23.17 -34.23 -1.21
C GLY A 594 -21.99 -33.51 -1.87
N MET A 595 -21.77 -33.76 -3.17
CA MET A 595 -20.77 -33.09 -4.01
C MET A 595 -21.05 -31.59 -4.14
N ALA A 596 -22.31 -31.20 -4.25
CA ALA A 596 -22.70 -29.78 -4.26
C ALA A 596 -22.31 -29.08 -2.95
N GLU A 597 -22.42 -29.80 -1.83
CA GLU A 597 -22.07 -29.30 -0.51
C GLU A 597 -20.55 -29.28 -0.36
N ALA A 598 -19.86 -30.38 -0.63
CA ALA A 598 -18.40 -30.45 -0.56
C ALA A 598 -17.70 -29.43 -1.47
N ALA A 599 -18.21 -29.22 -2.68
CA ALA A 599 -17.76 -28.17 -3.58
C ALA A 599 -18.04 -26.78 -2.98
N GLY A 600 -19.26 -26.53 -2.46
CA GLY A 600 -19.60 -25.29 -1.77
C GLY A 600 -18.92 -25.08 -0.40
N HIS A 601 -18.09 -26.02 0.06
CA HIS A 601 -17.37 -25.95 1.34
C HIS A 601 -15.87 -25.78 1.16
N LEU A 602 -15.32 -26.36 0.10
CA LEU A 602 -13.95 -26.12 -0.36
C LEU A 602 -13.84 -24.90 -1.28
N LEU A 603 -14.99 -24.44 -1.80
CA LEU A 603 -15.14 -23.28 -2.66
C LEU A 603 -16.38 -22.51 -2.22
N PRO A 604 -16.38 -21.95 -0.99
CA PRO A 604 -17.58 -21.37 -0.43
C PRO A 604 -18.13 -20.22 -1.28
N ALA A 605 -19.44 -20.21 -1.46
CA ALA A 605 -20.16 -19.13 -2.13
C ALA A 605 -19.96 -17.80 -1.39
N GLU A 606 -19.99 -17.84 -0.05
CA GLU A 606 -19.62 -16.74 0.84
C GLU A 606 -18.20 -16.94 1.40
N LYS A 607 -17.28 -16.05 1.02
CA LYS A 607 -15.86 -16.17 1.36
C LYS A 607 -15.58 -15.58 2.74
N VAL A 608 -14.97 -16.37 3.62
CA VAL A 608 -14.61 -15.95 4.98
C VAL A 608 -13.27 -15.22 4.96
N ARG A 609 -13.32 -13.89 4.99
CA ARG A 609 -12.13 -13.04 5.14
C ARG A 609 -11.74 -13.00 6.61
N ARG A 610 -10.50 -13.35 6.92
CA ARG A 610 -10.01 -13.38 8.31
C ARG A 610 -8.89 -12.36 8.43
N ALA A 611 -9.13 -11.30 9.19
CA ALA A 611 -8.12 -10.29 9.42
C ALA A 611 -7.30 -10.59 10.67
N ALA A 612 -6.02 -10.25 10.58
CA ALA A 612 -5.01 -10.41 11.61
C ALA A 612 -3.91 -9.37 11.31
N TRP A 613 -3.25 -8.84 12.33
CA TRP A 613 -2.45 -7.63 12.12
C TRP A 613 -1.14 -7.72 12.88
N TRP A 614 -0.06 -8.01 12.15
CA TRP A 614 1.24 -7.41 12.44
C TRP A 614 1.34 -6.14 11.61
N ASP A 615 1.65 -5.02 12.27
CA ASP A 615 1.91 -3.76 11.61
C ASP A 615 3.16 -3.08 12.17
N ASP A 616 3.65 -2.11 11.40
CA ASP A 616 4.87 -1.37 11.63
C ASP A 616 4.71 -0.15 12.56
N HIS A 617 3.52 0.16 13.13
CA HIS A 617 3.16 1.46 13.73
C HIS A 617 2.93 2.60 12.73
N GLY A 618 2.88 2.33 11.44
CA GLY A 618 2.83 3.33 10.38
C GLY A 618 1.68 4.33 10.49
N GLU A 619 0.57 3.99 11.17
CA GLU A 619 -0.57 4.89 11.38
C GLU A 619 -0.20 6.13 12.20
N MET A 620 0.91 6.04 12.95
CA MET A 620 1.53 7.15 13.68
C MET A 620 2.56 7.91 12.82
N HIS A 621 2.60 7.65 11.51
CA HIS A 621 3.51 8.29 10.57
C HIS A 621 2.73 8.93 9.40
N PRO A 622 3.26 10.01 8.80
CA PRO A 622 2.61 10.64 7.64
C PRO A 622 2.48 9.70 6.42
N PHE A 623 1.61 10.07 5.47
CA PHE A 623 1.41 9.37 4.19
C PHE A 623 2.43 9.79 3.14
N ASP A 624 3.72 9.77 3.48
CA ASP A 624 4.81 10.44 2.77
C ASP A 624 5.87 9.49 2.18
N ASP A 625 5.54 8.20 2.06
CA ASP A 625 6.47 7.10 1.69
C ASP A 625 7.56 6.81 2.74
N GLN A 626 7.51 7.45 3.91
CA GLN A 626 8.42 7.12 4.99
C GLN A 626 7.84 5.98 5.84
N GLY A 627 8.75 5.07 6.20
CA GLY A 627 8.52 3.99 7.14
C GLY A 627 8.12 4.50 8.53
N PRO A 628 7.93 3.58 9.48
CA PRO A 628 8.70 2.36 9.66
C PRO A 628 8.35 1.26 8.68
N ASP A 629 9.31 0.38 8.44
CA ASP A 629 9.11 -0.87 7.69
C ASP A 629 8.95 -2.03 8.68
N LEU A 630 8.38 -3.15 8.24
CA LEU A 630 8.25 -4.37 9.05
C LEU A 630 9.23 -5.45 8.57
N LEU A 631 10.01 -6.02 9.48
CA LEU A 631 10.87 -7.17 9.24
C LEU A 631 10.22 -8.45 9.77
N VAL A 632 10.05 -9.45 8.91
CA VAL A 632 9.60 -10.79 9.28
C VAL A 632 10.71 -11.79 8.95
N THR A 633 11.31 -12.42 9.96
CA THR A 633 12.34 -13.44 9.77
C THR A 633 11.79 -14.81 10.12
N VAL A 634 11.88 -15.78 9.21
CA VAL A 634 11.36 -17.14 9.37
C VAL A 634 12.48 -18.15 9.17
N ALA A 635 12.64 -19.09 10.11
CA ALA A 635 13.56 -20.22 9.95
C ALA A 635 12.86 -21.37 9.23
N LEU A 636 13.21 -21.59 7.97
CA LEU A 636 12.51 -22.57 7.13
C LEU A 636 13.10 -23.98 7.26
N PRO A 637 12.25 -25.03 7.29
CA PRO A 637 12.70 -26.41 7.34
C PRO A 637 13.43 -26.79 6.05
N PRO A 638 14.26 -27.86 6.05
CA PRO A 638 14.94 -28.33 4.85
C PRO A 638 13.97 -28.74 3.72
N GLY A 639 14.42 -28.58 2.47
CA GLY A 639 13.66 -28.92 1.27
C GLY A 639 13.03 -27.72 0.57
N TRP A 640 12.47 -27.97 -0.61
CA TRP A 640 11.76 -26.96 -1.39
C TRP A 640 10.35 -26.74 -0.85
N GLN A 641 9.91 -25.49 -0.80
CA GLN A 641 8.63 -25.12 -0.21
C GLN A 641 8.08 -23.82 -0.78
N GLN A 642 6.76 -23.67 -0.70
CA GLN A 642 6.06 -22.42 -0.91
C GLN A 642 5.95 -21.67 0.42
N LEU A 643 6.56 -20.50 0.51
CA LEU A 643 6.30 -19.50 1.55
C LEU A 643 5.24 -18.52 1.03
N SER A 644 4.12 -18.42 1.74
CA SER A 644 3.04 -17.49 1.37
C SER A 644 2.77 -16.49 2.48
N PHE A 645 2.81 -15.20 2.18
CA PHE A 645 2.39 -14.14 3.09
C PHE A 645 0.95 -13.73 2.80
N TYR A 646 0.10 -13.75 3.81
CA TYR A 646 -1.30 -13.36 3.67
C TYR A 646 -1.49 -11.89 4.05
N LEU A 647 -2.03 -11.14 3.10
CA LEU A 647 -2.26 -9.71 3.18
C LEU A 647 -3.77 -9.45 3.02
N LEU A 648 -4.39 -8.89 4.07
CA LEU A 648 -5.78 -8.44 4.06
C LEU A 648 -5.88 -7.07 4.73
N ASP A 649 -6.67 -6.19 4.12
CA ASP A 649 -6.98 -4.86 4.64
C ASP A 649 -8.38 -4.38 4.24
N TYR A 650 -9.39 -4.67 5.07
CA TYR A 650 -10.76 -4.26 4.77
C TYR A 650 -11.05 -2.80 5.17
N ASP A 651 -10.33 -2.27 6.17
CA ASP A 651 -10.60 -0.97 6.79
C ASP A 651 -10.19 0.19 5.89
N TRP A 652 -9.05 0.08 5.19
CA TRP A 652 -8.46 1.23 4.50
C TRP A 652 -8.77 1.30 3.00
N ARG A 653 -9.56 0.36 2.46
CA ARG A 653 -9.89 0.31 1.02
C ARG A 653 -10.73 1.48 0.50
N LEU A 654 -11.43 2.22 1.37
CA LEU A 654 -12.27 3.37 1.02
C LEU A 654 -11.64 4.72 1.45
N THR A 655 -10.38 4.71 1.87
CA THR A 655 -9.67 5.92 2.32
C THR A 655 -8.98 6.62 1.15
N ARG A 656 -8.51 7.85 1.39
CA ARG A 656 -7.69 8.62 0.44
C ARG A 656 -6.31 7.98 0.22
N HIS A 657 -5.83 7.26 1.23
CA HIS A 657 -4.51 6.65 1.29
C HIS A 657 -4.63 5.13 1.54
N PRO A 658 -5.18 4.39 0.56
CA PRO A 658 -5.30 2.95 0.68
C PRO A 658 -3.94 2.30 0.86
N ARG A 659 -3.90 1.21 1.62
CA ARG A 659 -2.64 0.53 1.94
C ARG A 659 -1.96 0.00 0.67
N GLN A 660 -0.67 0.32 0.57
CA GLN A 660 0.23 -0.24 -0.42
C GLN A 660 1.53 -0.58 0.27
N GLN A 661 2.13 -1.69 -0.15
CA GLN A 661 3.39 -2.14 0.41
C GLN A 661 4.18 -2.93 -0.64
N SER A 662 5.50 -2.80 -0.59
CA SER A 662 6.42 -3.69 -1.26
C SER A 662 7.06 -4.59 -0.24
N PHE A 663 7.60 -5.72 -0.66
CA PHE A 663 8.42 -6.52 0.22
C PHE A 663 9.55 -7.18 -0.54
N ILE A 664 10.69 -7.24 0.13
CA ILE A 664 11.94 -7.77 -0.39
C ILE A 664 12.33 -8.96 0.49
N VAL A 665 12.59 -10.09 -0.17
CA VAL A 665 12.98 -11.35 0.46
C VAL A 665 14.50 -11.45 0.41
N PHE A 666 15.12 -11.54 1.58
CA PHE A 666 16.54 -11.69 1.79
C PHE A 666 16.88 -13.06 2.38
N ASP A 667 18.08 -13.54 2.08
CA ASP A 667 18.69 -14.64 2.83
C ASP A 667 19.35 -14.15 4.13
N GLU A 668 20.10 -15.05 4.80
CA GLU A 668 20.86 -14.73 6.01
C GLU A 668 22.01 -13.76 5.76
N SER A 669 22.62 -13.78 4.57
CA SER A 669 23.73 -12.90 4.21
C SER A 669 23.28 -11.47 3.88
N GLY A 670 21.98 -11.26 3.62
CA GLY A 670 21.43 -9.99 3.15
C GLY A 670 21.35 -9.88 1.63
N SER A 671 21.57 -10.98 0.91
CA SER A 671 21.39 -11.06 -0.53
C SER A 671 19.91 -11.08 -0.89
N VAL A 672 19.54 -10.29 -1.91
CA VAL A 672 18.16 -10.21 -2.42
C VAL A 672 17.83 -11.47 -3.21
N LEU A 673 16.88 -12.25 -2.70
CA LEU A 673 16.39 -13.46 -3.36
C LEU A 673 15.25 -13.16 -4.33
N ASN A 674 14.30 -12.33 -3.91
CA ASN A 674 13.17 -11.90 -4.72
C ASN A 674 12.49 -10.65 -4.11
N ALA A 675 11.56 -10.03 -4.83
CA ALA A 675 10.72 -8.95 -4.31
C ALA A 675 9.38 -8.87 -5.05
N ALA A 676 8.36 -8.34 -4.38
CA ALA A 676 7.05 -8.11 -4.97
C ALA A 676 6.39 -6.85 -4.38
N TRP A 677 5.33 -6.39 -5.03
CA TRP A 677 4.53 -5.25 -4.62
C TRP A 677 3.06 -5.64 -4.59
N ASN A 678 2.34 -5.17 -3.56
CA ASN A 678 0.91 -5.38 -3.42
C ASN A 678 0.20 -4.07 -3.07
N GLY A 679 -0.76 -3.70 -3.91
CA GLY A 679 -1.71 -2.61 -3.65
C GLY A 679 -3.19 -3.04 -3.62
N LYS A 680 -3.47 -4.36 -3.58
CA LYS A 680 -4.84 -4.92 -3.73
C LYS A 680 -5.13 -5.98 -2.67
N SER A 681 -4.94 -5.68 -1.39
CA SER A 681 -5.14 -6.64 -0.30
C SER A 681 -6.55 -6.62 0.31
N ASP A 682 -7.45 -5.75 -0.12
CA ASP A 682 -8.79 -5.56 0.47
C ASP A 682 -9.72 -6.78 0.45
N THR A 683 -9.49 -7.66 -0.51
CA THR A 683 -10.21 -8.93 -0.65
C THR A 683 -9.40 -10.12 -0.14
N GLY A 684 -8.21 -9.90 0.39
CA GLY A 684 -7.26 -10.94 0.78
C GLY A 684 -6.40 -11.39 -0.41
N ALA A 685 -5.09 -11.34 -0.23
CA ALA A 685 -4.09 -11.78 -1.20
C ALA A 685 -3.01 -12.62 -0.52
N TYR A 686 -2.54 -13.67 -1.19
CA TYR A 686 -1.40 -14.46 -0.75
C TYR A 686 -0.25 -14.19 -1.69
N GLU A 687 0.83 -13.60 -1.18
CA GLU A 687 2.05 -13.34 -1.92
C GLU A 687 2.98 -14.54 -1.75
N ARG A 688 3.33 -15.21 -2.85
CA ARG A 688 3.84 -16.59 -2.82
C ARG A 688 5.22 -16.68 -3.42
N PHE A 689 6.12 -17.35 -2.71
CA PHE A 689 7.48 -17.61 -3.13
C PHE A 689 7.81 -19.10 -3.03
N PHE A 690 8.31 -19.67 -4.10
CA PHE A 690 8.86 -21.02 -4.09
C PHE A 690 10.36 -20.96 -3.88
N LEU A 691 10.83 -21.50 -2.75
CA LEU A 691 12.20 -21.31 -2.33
C LEU A 691 12.75 -22.51 -1.56
N HIS A 692 14.08 -22.66 -1.59
CA HIS A 692 14.75 -23.74 -0.87
C HIS A 692 14.93 -23.39 0.62
N GLY A 693 14.68 -24.36 1.49
CA GLY A 693 14.78 -24.21 2.94
C GLY A 693 16.15 -24.48 3.55
N ASN A 694 16.16 -24.78 4.85
CA ASN A 694 17.35 -24.92 5.71
C ASN A 694 18.13 -23.60 5.91
N LYS A 695 17.44 -22.47 5.83
CA LYS A 695 17.97 -21.12 6.03
C LYS A 695 16.92 -20.23 6.67
N LYS A 696 17.36 -19.19 7.38
CA LYS A 696 16.48 -18.10 7.78
C LYS A 696 16.28 -17.18 6.59
N ILE A 697 15.02 -16.88 6.32
CA ILE A 697 14.61 -15.91 5.32
C ILE A 697 14.10 -14.69 6.05
N ARG A 698 14.60 -13.53 5.67
CA ARG A 698 14.16 -12.24 6.20
C ARG A 698 13.42 -11.49 5.12
N THR A 699 12.17 -11.16 5.38
CA THR A 699 11.35 -10.35 4.48
C THR A 699 11.19 -8.96 5.07
N ARG A 700 11.58 -7.93 4.32
CA ARG A 700 11.34 -6.52 4.67
C ARG A 700 10.12 -6.04 3.91
N PHE A 701 9.07 -5.71 4.63
CA PHE A 701 7.88 -5.06 4.10
C PHE A 701 8.05 -3.55 4.25
N ILE A 702 7.99 -2.85 3.12
CA ILE A 702 8.21 -1.41 3.01
C ILE A 702 6.86 -0.71 3.01
N LYS A 703 6.69 0.24 3.93
CA LYS A 703 5.51 1.11 3.98
C LYS A 703 5.59 2.12 2.85
N HIS A 704 4.52 2.24 2.08
CA HIS A 704 4.37 3.27 1.07
C HIS A 704 3.43 4.39 1.54
N ARG A 705 2.80 5.19 0.66
CA ARG A 705 1.80 6.24 1.06
C ARG A 705 0.50 5.72 1.68
N GLY A 706 0.50 4.50 2.22
CA GLY A 706 -0.61 3.93 2.98
C GLY A 706 -0.46 4.15 4.48
N ALA A 707 -1.47 3.74 5.23
CA ALA A 707 -1.49 3.91 6.69
C ALA A 707 -0.36 3.16 7.40
N CYS A 708 -0.10 1.91 7.04
CA CYS A 708 0.93 1.07 7.65
C CYS A 708 1.19 -0.14 6.75
N VAL A 709 2.28 -0.87 6.97
CA VAL A 709 2.41 -2.24 6.50
C VAL A 709 1.49 -3.15 7.30
N VAL A 710 0.86 -4.13 6.66
CA VAL A 710 0.12 -5.19 7.35
C VAL A 710 0.47 -6.57 6.81
N VAL A 711 0.75 -7.49 7.73
CA VAL A 711 0.89 -8.93 7.47
C VAL A 711 -0.08 -9.68 8.39
N ASN A 712 -1.01 -10.43 7.79
CA ASN A 712 -2.03 -11.18 8.53
C ASN A 712 -1.54 -12.56 8.97
N GLY A 713 -0.41 -13.00 8.44
CA GLY A 713 0.21 -14.28 8.75
C GLY A 713 1.04 -14.78 7.59
N PHE A 714 1.66 -15.93 7.81
CA PHE A 714 2.39 -16.64 6.76
C PHE A 714 2.16 -18.15 6.84
N PHE A 715 2.34 -18.80 5.70
CA PHE A 715 2.09 -20.22 5.49
C PHE A 715 3.30 -20.85 4.82
N VAL A 716 3.64 -22.06 5.23
CA VAL A 716 4.73 -22.83 4.65
C VAL A 716 4.20 -24.20 4.23
N ASP A 717 4.15 -24.41 2.91
CA ASP A 717 3.71 -25.65 2.28
C ASP A 717 4.90 -26.32 1.61
N LEU A 718 5.20 -27.55 2.01
CA LEU A 718 6.34 -28.31 1.48
C LEU A 718 6.03 -28.79 0.06
N ALA A 719 7.06 -28.85 -0.79
CA ALA A 719 6.92 -29.44 -2.11
C ALA A 719 6.49 -30.92 -1.99
N PRO A 720 5.57 -31.38 -2.85
CA PRO A 720 5.07 -32.74 -2.78
C PRO A 720 6.15 -33.76 -3.17
N GLU A 721 6.12 -34.92 -2.51
CA GLU A 721 6.90 -36.09 -2.93
C GLU A 721 5.99 -36.97 -3.80
N LEU A 722 6.28 -37.04 -5.10
CA LEU A 722 5.46 -37.80 -6.04
C LEU A 722 5.85 -39.29 -6.04
N PRO A 723 4.89 -40.22 -5.90
CA PRO A 723 5.18 -41.66 -5.94
C PRO A 723 5.51 -42.12 -7.37
N GLU A 724 5.96 -43.37 -7.55
CA GLU A 724 5.92 -43.99 -8.88
C GLU A 724 4.49 -44.04 -9.41
N LEU A 725 4.33 -44.01 -10.73
CA LEU A 725 3.02 -44.02 -11.36
C LEU A 725 2.22 -45.27 -10.89
N PRO A 726 1.07 -45.11 -10.22
CA PRO A 726 0.39 -46.24 -9.61
C PRO A 726 -0.14 -47.23 -10.64
N LYS A 727 0.40 -48.45 -10.62
CA LYS A 727 0.00 -49.54 -11.55
C LYS A 727 -1.46 -49.99 -11.37
N THR A 728 -2.09 -49.62 -10.27
CA THR A 728 -3.49 -49.93 -9.96
C THR A 728 -4.47 -49.04 -10.71
N LEU A 729 -4.03 -47.88 -11.23
CA LEU A 729 -4.89 -46.98 -11.96
C LEU A 729 -5.07 -47.48 -13.40
N SER A 730 -6.32 -47.59 -13.84
CA SER A 730 -6.71 -47.93 -15.20
C SER A 730 -6.84 -46.66 -16.05
N GLY A 731 -6.48 -46.75 -17.34
CA GLY A 731 -6.66 -45.61 -18.22
C GLY A 731 -6.01 -45.62 -19.61
N LYS A 732 -6.62 -44.89 -20.55
CA LYS A 732 -6.11 -44.57 -21.89
C LYS A 732 -5.54 -43.15 -21.92
N VAL A 733 -4.67 -42.84 -20.97
CA VAL A 733 -3.90 -41.60 -21.01
C VAL A 733 -2.80 -41.73 -22.07
N VAL A 734 -2.65 -40.73 -22.95
CA VAL A 734 -1.58 -40.72 -23.96
C VAL A 734 -0.20 -40.77 -23.31
N GLU A 735 0.73 -41.46 -23.96
CA GLU A 735 2.05 -41.79 -23.39
C GLU A 735 2.87 -40.54 -22.98
N GLU A 736 2.66 -39.41 -23.67
CA GLU A 736 3.27 -38.11 -23.36
C GLU A 736 3.05 -37.70 -21.89
N TYR A 737 1.86 -37.95 -21.32
CA TYR A 737 1.57 -37.58 -19.92
C TYR A 737 2.24 -38.50 -18.90
N LYS A 738 2.62 -39.73 -19.29
CA LYS A 738 3.39 -40.61 -18.39
C LYS A 738 4.85 -40.20 -18.37
N ILE A 739 5.42 -39.90 -19.55
CA ILE A 739 6.76 -39.35 -19.69
C ILE A 739 6.89 -38.08 -18.85
N TRP A 740 5.90 -37.20 -18.96
CA TRP A 740 5.80 -36.01 -18.13
C TRP A 740 5.85 -36.32 -16.63
N TYR A 741 5.02 -37.25 -16.16
CA TYR A 741 4.95 -37.55 -14.75
C TYR A 741 6.31 -38.02 -14.22
N ASP A 742 7.03 -38.81 -15.02
CA ASP A 742 8.39 -39.24 -14.70
C ASP A 742 9.38 -38.08 -14.71
N GLU A 743 9.26 -37.12 -15.65
CA GLU A 743 10.03 -35.87 -15.65
C GLU A 743 9.76 -35.03 -14.40
N LEU A 744 8.49 -34.79 -14.07
CA LEU A 744 8.06 -34.03 -12.90
C LEU A 744 8.56 -34.64 -11.59
N ARG A 745 8.44 -35.97 -11.47
CA ARG A 745 8.92 -36.73 -10.31
C ARG A 745 10.45 -36.69 -10.17
N SER A 746 11.16 -36.67 -11.30
CA SER A 746 12.62 -36.67 -11.33
C SER A 746 13.21 -35.25 -11.21
N ALA A 747 12.42 -34.24 -11.54
CA ALA A 747 12.82 -32.84 -11.50
C ALA A 747 13.18 -32.42 -10.08
N LYS A 748 14.29 -31.70 -9.95
CA LYS A 748 14.76 -31.18 -8.67
C LYS A 748 14.62 -29.67 -8.67
N ALA A 749 14.43 -29.10 -7.49
CA ALA A 749 14.44 -27.66 -7.32
C ALA A 749 13.38 -26.93 -8.16
N ILE A 750 13.75 -25.77 -8.70
CA ILE A 750 12.88 -24.90 -9.51
C ILE A 750 12.36 -25.60 -10.77
N GLU A 751 13.07 -26.60 -11.30
CA GLU A 751 12.63 -27.35 -12.48
C GLU A 751 11.32 -28.09 -12.21
N SER A 752 11.10 -28.57 -10.98
CA SER A 752 9.86 -29.25 -10.60
C SER A 752 8.64 -28.33 -10.72
N LEU A 753 8.79 -27.08 -10.29
CA LEU A 753 7.75 -26.06 -10.42
C LEU A 753 7.47 -25.72 -11.89
N ALA A 754 8.53 -25.49 -12.69
CA ALA A 754 8.37 -25.19 -14.11
C ALA A 754 7.71 -26.33 -14.89
N CYS A 755 8.05 -27.58 -14.55
CA CYS A 755 7.43 -28.78 -15.10
C CYS A 755 5.96 -28.93 -14.64
N GLY A 756 5.62 -28.53 -13.40
CA GLY A 756 4.23 -28.46 -12.95
C GLY A 756 3.42 -27.42 -13.74
N ASP A 757 3.92 -26.18 -13.84
CA ASP A 757 3.22 -25.05 -14.47
C ASP A 757 2.98 -25.25 -15.97
N ALA A 758 4.02 -25.70 -16.69
CA ALA A 758 3.94 -25.93 -18.13
C ALA A 758 2.84 -26.93 -18.49
N TYR A 759 2.61 -27.93 -17.64
CA TYR A 759 1.65 -28.99 -17.89
C TYR A 759 0.24 -28.69 -17.40
N MET A 760 0.08 -27.85 -16.38
CA MET A 760 -1.25 -27.35 -16.02
C MET A 760 -1.82 -26.40 -17.08
N THR A 761 -0.97 -25.86 -17.96
CA THR A 761 -1.38 -24.95 -19.04
C THR A 761 -1.87 -25.74 -20.27
N GLY A 762 -3.18 -25.68 -20.57
CA GLY A 762 -3.75 -26.21 -21.82
C GLY A 762 -4.04 -27.71 -21.86
N LYS A 763 -4.11 -28.39 -20.71
CA LYS A 763 -4.36 -29.84 -20.62
C LYS A 763 -5.72 -30.20 -19.98
N ASP A 764 -6.76 -29.42 -20.26
CA ASP A 764 -8.15 -29.69 -19.82
C ASP A 764 -8.64 -31.10 -20.18
N ALA A 765 -8.04 -31.71 -21.21
CA ALA A 765 -8.29 -33.09 -21.62
C ALA A 765 -8.06 -34.13 -20.51
N LEU A 766 -7.16 -33.87 -19.53
CA LEU A 766 -6.91 -34.76 -18.38
C LEU A 766 -8.12 -34.90 -17.45
N LEU A 767 -9.07 -33.95 -17.51
CA LEU A 767 -10.33 -33.97 -16.76
C LEU A 767 -11.57 -34.05 -17.66
N SER A 768 -11.40 -34.46 -18.93
CA SER A 768 -12.53 -34.70 -19.83
C SER A 768 -13.44 -35.82 -19.30
N VAL A 769 -14.69 -35.89 -19.75
CA VAL A 769 -15.65 -36.93 -19.32
C VAL A 769 -15.16 -38.35 -19.71
N ASP A 770 -14.32 -38.45 -20.74
CA ASP A 770 -13.65 -39.68 -21.17
C ASP A 770 -12.33 -39.95 -20.42
N ALA A 771 -11.87 -39.02 -19.59
CA ALA A 771 -10.68 -39.20 -18.77
C ALA A 771 -10.96 -40.21 -17.65
N ASP A 772 -10.02 -41.10 -17.46
CA ASP A 772 -10.04 -42.15 -16.44
C ASP A 772 -9.41 -41.70 -15.11
N GLU A 773 -9.37 -42.62 -14.16
CA GLU A 773 -8.75 -42.41 -12.84
C GLU A 773 -7.25 -42.06 -12.91
N LEU A 774 -6.54 -42.48 -13.97
CA LEU A 774 -5.15 -42.11 -14.20
C LEU A 774 -5.04 -40.63 -14.60
N GLY A 775 -5.92 -40.13 -15.49
CA GLY A 775 -5.99 -38.72 -15.87
C GLY A 775 -6.25 -37.80 -14.66
N ALA A 776 -7.20 -38.16 -13.81
CA ALA A 776 -7.51 -37.43 -12.58
C ALA A 776 -6.34 -37.42 -11.58
N PHE A 777 -5.62 -38.54 -11.43
CA PHE A 777 -4.42 -38.61 -10.58
C PHE A 777 -3.31 -37.69 -11.10
N LEU A 778 -3.04 -37.73 -12.41
CA LEU A 778 -2.03 -36.88 -13.04
C LEU A 778 -2.36 -35.38 -12.90
N TRP A 779 -3.64 -35.01 -13.04
CA TRP A 779 -4.11 -33.65 -12.77
C TRP A 779 -3.83 -33.21 -11.33
N ILE A 780 -4.15 -34.06 -10.35
CA ILE A 780 -3.91 -33.76 -8.92
C ILE A 780 -2.42 -33.63 -8.64
N ALA A 781 -1.58 -34.53 -9.16
CA ALA A 781 -0.14 -34.48 -8.98
C ALA A 781 0.48 -33.21 -9.58
N GLY A 782 0.07 -32.82 -10.79
CA GLY A 782 0.49 -31.56 -11.42
C GLY A 782 0.08 -30.33 -10.62
N ALA A 783 -1.17 -30.32 -10.12
CA ALA A 783 -1.68 -29.22 -9.30
C ALA A 783 -0.97 -29.07 -7.94
N GLU A 784 -0.55 -30.19 -7.32
CA GLU A 784 0.28 -30.18 -6.12
C GLU A 784 1.67 -29.64 -6.42
N ALA A 785 2.31 -30.11 -7.49
CA ALA A 785 3.67 -29.72 -7.84
C ALA A 785 3.79 -28.25 -8.30
N SER A 786 2.73 -27.70 -8.91
CA SER A 786 2.65 -26.28 -9.28
C SER A 786 2.21 -25.35 -8.15
N PHE A 787 1.79 -25.90 -7.00
CA PHE A 787 1.06 -25.16 -5.95
C PHE A 787 -0.20 -24.42 -6.47
N GLY A 788 -0.74 -24.84 -7.62
CA GLY A 788 -1.95 -24.32 -8.25
C GLY A 788 -3.25 -24.95 -7.72
N THR A 789 -3.19 -25.62 -6.57
CA THR A 789 -4.28 -26.49 -6.09
C THR A 789 -5.64 -25.78 -5.99
N HIS A 790 -5.70 -24.51 -5.58
CA HIS A 790 -6.95 -23.73 -5.46
C HIS A 790 -7.73 -23.67 -6.77
N ALA A 791 -7.10 -23.20 -7.84
CA ALA A 791 -7.71 -23.14 -9.16
C ALA A 791 -8.02 -24.55 -9.69
N ALA A 792 -7.07 -25.49 -9.57
CA ALA A 792 -7.19 -26.82 -10.13
C ALA A 792 -8.35 -27.64 -9.53
N ALA A 793 -8.62 -27.56 -8.23
CA ALA A 793 -9.74 -28.32 -7.66
C ALA A 793 -11.13 -27.72 -7.94
N LYS A 794 -11.22 -26.56 -8.60
CA LYS A 794 -12.51 -26.09 -9.16
C LYS A 794 -12.93 -26.90 -10.38
N GLN A 795 -11.98 -27.52 -11.08
CA GLN A 795 -12.21 -28.24 -12.32
C GLN A 795 -12.49 -29.74 -12.09
N LEU A 796 -12.11 -30.28 -10.93
CA LEU A 796 -12.29 -31.70 -10.59
C LEU A 796 -13.75 -32.13 -10.30
N PRO A 797 -14.63 -31.32 -9.67
CA PRO A 797 -15.99 -31.75 -9.32
C PRO A 797 -16.88 -32.18 -10.50
N PRO A 798 -16.87 -31.51 -11.67
CA PRO A 798 -17.58 -32.00 -12.86
C PRO A 798 -17.18 -33.43 -13.26
N TRP A 799 -15.88 -33.73 -13.27
CA TRP A 799 -15.37 -35.07 -13.58
C TRP A 799 -15.82 -36.11 -12.55
N LEU A 800 -15.68 -35.81 -11.25
CA LEU A 800 -16.12 -36.71 -10.17
C LEU A 800 -17.62 -36.99 -10.22
N SER A 801 -18.42 -36.01 -10.61
CA SER A 801 -19.88 -36.16 -10.72
C SER A 801 -20.29 -37.08 -11.88
N ALA A 802 -19.48 -37.14 -12.95
CA ALA A 802 -19.68 -38.07 -14.06
C ALA A 802 -19.23 -39.50 -13.73
N ASN A 803 -18.29 -39.68 -12.79
CA ASN A 803 -17.83 -40.98 -12.34
C ASN A 803 -18.86 -41.66 -11.39
N ASN A 804 -19.20 -42.91 -11.67
CA ASN A 804 -20.18 -43.70 -10.93
C ASN A 804 -19.60 -44.98 -10.29
N SER A 805 -18.28 -45.15 -10.28
CA SER A 805 -17.62 -46.36 -9.75
C SER A 805 -16.94 -46.10 -8.41
N LEU A 806 -17.47 -46.69 -7.33
CA LEU A 806 -16.84 -46.65 -6.01
C LEU A 806 -15.44 -47.26 -6.00
N GLU A 807 -15.23 -48.35 -6.74
CA GLU A 807 -13.94 -49.01 -6.86
C GLU A 807 -12.89 -48.09 -7.50
N SER A 808 -13.28 -47.38 -8.57
CA SER A 808 -12.43 -46.40 -9.26
C SER A 808 -12.00 -45.26 -8.33
N LEU A 809 -12.97 -44.68 -7.62
CA LEU A 809 -12.71 -43.62 -6.65
C LEU A 809 -11.82 -44.09 -5.49
N ASN A 810 -11.99 -45.34 -5.05
CA ASN A 810 -11.14 -45.94 -4.02
C ASN A 810 -9.69 -46.11 -4.48
N ARG A 811 -9.46 -46.54 -5.74
CA ARG A 811 -8.12 -46.63 -6.33
C ARG A 811 -7.48 -45.25 -6.52
N LEU A 812 -8.25 -44.26 -6.96
CA LEU A 812 -7.80 -42.87 -7.07
C LEU A 812 -7.40 -42.33 -5.69
N LEU A 813 -8.26 -42.49 -4.67
CA LEU A 813 -8.01 -42.04 -3.31
C LEU A 813 -6.75 -42.68 -2.71
N ALA A 814 -6.59 -43.99 -2.88
CA ALA A 814 -5.41 -44.72 -2.42
C ALA A 814 -4.12 -44.22 -3.11
N SER A 815 -4.22 -43.85 -4.39
CA SER A 815 -3.10 -43.32 -5.18
C SER A 815 -2.73 -41.90 -4.76
N VAL A 816 -3.73 -41.02 -4.61
CA VAL A 816 -3.54 -39.66 -4.09
C VAL A 816 -2.94 -39.69 -2.69
N ASN A 817 -3.31 -40.66 -1.85
CA ASN A 817 -2.76 -40.82 -0.51
C ASN A 817 -1.25 -41.10 -0.48
N GLN A 818 -0.69 -41.62 -1.57
CA GLN A 818 0.75 -41.87 -1.72
C GLN A 818 1.55 -40.60 -2.05
N ILE A 819 0.90 -39.51 -2.47
CA ILE A 819 1.55 -38.22 -2.66
C ILE A 819 1.97 -37.68 -1.29
N GLY A 820 3.27 -37.50 -1.08
CA GLY A 820 3.82 -36.85 0.10
C GLY A 820 3.44 -35.37 0.13
N GLU A 821 3.23 -34.81 1.32
CA GLU A 821 2.95 -33.37 1.50
C GLU A 821 1.69 -32.79 0.81
N ARG A 822 0.83 -33.66 0.25
CA ARG A 822 -0.46 -33.32 -0.37
C ARG A 822 -1.43 -32.51 0.48
N HIS A 823 -2.29 -31.76 -0.18
CA HIS A 823 -3.42 -31.04 0.41
C HIS A 823 -4.58 -31.97 0.76
N LEU A 824 -5.14 -31.79 1.97
CA LEU A 824 -6.26 -32.60 2.46
C LEU A 824 -7.54 -32.46 1.63
N ARG A 825 -7.68 -31.35 0.89
CA ARG A 825 -8.85 -31.07 0.05
C ARG A 825 -9.18 -32.17 -0.94
N TRP A 826 -8.17 -32.85 -1.50
CA TRP A 826 -8.40 -33.86 -2.53
C TRP A 826 -9.18 -35.05 -1.95
N HIS A 827 -8.83 -35.47 -0.74
CA HIS A 827 -9.55 -36.50 0.00
C HIS A 827 -10.99 -36.06 0.25
N TYR A 828 -11.21 -34.80 0.63
CA TYR A 828 -12.53 -34.29 0.93
C TYR A 828 -13.47 -34.31 -0.30
N ILE A 829 -12.99 -33.87 -1.48
CA ILE A 829 -13.81 -33.91 -2.71
C ILE A 829 -14.07 -35.36 -3.15
N ILE A 830 -13.06 -36.23 -3.13
CA ILE A 830 -13.21 -37.63 -3.55
C ILE A 830 -14.15 -38.38 -2.61
N VAL A 831 -13.98 -38.23 -1.30
CA VAL A 831 -14.81 -38.88 -0.28
C VAL A 831 -16.26 -38.40 -0.33
N ALA A 832 -16.51 -37.12 -0.60
CA ALA A 832 -17.88 -36.62 -0.79
C ALA A 832 -18.61 -37.40 -1.89
N ARG A 833 -17.97 -37.58 -3.05
CA ARG A 833 -18.55 -38.37 -4.13
C ARG A 833 -18.77 -39.83 -3.74
N MET A 834 -17.82 -40.43 -3.04
CA MET A 834 -17.96 -41.80 -2.58
C MET A 834 -19.16 -41.97 -1.63
N LEU A 835 -19.33 -41.07 -0.66
CA LEU A 835 -20.46 -41.12 0.26
C LEU A 835 -21.81 -40.93 -0.44
N GLU A 836 -21.89 -40.15 -1.52
CA GLU A 836 -23.10 -40.07 -2.36
C GLU A 836 -23.44 -41.38 -3.05
N LEU A 837 -22.43 -42.07 -3.60
CA LEU A 837 -22.64 -43.34 -4.29
C LEU A 837 -23.04 -44.44 -3.30
N MET A 838 -22.41 -44.48 -2.12
CA MET A 838 -22.72 -45.47 -1.07
C MET A 838 -24.16 -45.41 -0.56
N GLN A 839 -24.86 -44.27 -0.67
CA GLN A 839 -26.28 -44.15 -0.27
C GLN A 839 -27.21 -45.08 -1.07
N LYS A 840 -26.76 -45.55 -2.23
CA LYS A 840 -27.52 -46.43 -3.12
C LYS A 840 -27.10 -47.90 -3.02
N GLU A 841 -26.20 -48.20 -2.08
CA GLU A 841 -25.58 -49.53 -1.92
C GLU A 841 -26.16 -50.29 -0.73
N GLU A 842 -26.04 -51.61 -0.76
CA GLU A 842 -26.43 -52.48 0.35
C GLU A 842 -25.48 -52.33 1.56
N PRO A 843 -25.95 -52.53 2.81
CA PRO A 843 -25.14 -52.31 4.03
C PRO A 843 -23.81 -53.07 4.08
N GLU A 844 -23.73 -54.26 3.49
CA GLU A 844 -22.50 -55.04 3.39
C GLU A 844 -21.47 -54.38 2.47
N ASN A 845 -21.91 -53.84 1.33
CA ASN A 845 -21.04 -53.13 0.40
C ASN A 845 -20.62 -51.78 0.99
N ILE A 846 -21.52 -51.07 1.67
CA ILE A 846 -21.20 -49.88 2.46
C ILE A 846 -20.08 -50.19 3.45
N ARG A 847 -20.22 -51.24 4.27
CA ARG A 847 -19.21 -51.65 5.27
C ARG A 847 -17.84 -51.89 4.61
N LYS A 848 -17.83 -52.63 3.50
CA LYS A 848 -16.61 -52.93 2.74
C LYS A 848 -15.93 -51.66 2.23
N GLU A 849 -16.66 -50.79 1.55
CA GLU A 849 -16.11 -49.59 0.93
C GLU A 849 -15.68 -48.55 1.97
N LEU A 850 -16.39 -48.42 3.10
CA LEU A 850 -16.01 -47.56 4.22
C LEU A 850 -14.74 -48.08 4.92
N THR A 851 -14.59 -49.39 5.06
CA THR A 851 -13.35 -50.01 5.56
C THR A 851 -12.17 -49.68 4.64
N ALA A 852 -12.36 -49.79 3.33
CA ALA A 852 -11.36 -49.42 2.35
C ALA A 852 -11.01 -47.92 2.44
N LEU A 853 -12.01 -47.05 2.57
CA LEU A 853 -11.83 -45.60 2.71
C LEU A 853 -11.00 -45.24 3.95
N ILE A 854 -11.31 -45.82 5.12
CA ILE A 854 -10.57 -45.57 6.37
C ILE A 854 -9.11 -46.00 6.21
N ARG A 855 -8.89 -47.19 5.65
CA ARG A 855 -7.54 -47.71 5.37
C ARG A 855 -6.78 -46.81 4.40
N ASN A 856 -7.44 -46.31 3.36
CA ASN A 856 -6.81 -45.59 2.26
C ASN A 856 -6.61 -44.09 2.53
N CYS A 857 -7.41 -43.46 3.40
CA CYS A 857 -7.21 -42.05 3.79
C CYS A 857 -6.11 -41.88 4.84
N GLY A 858 -5.91 -42.88 5.70
CA GLY A 858 -5.07 -42.75 6.89
C GLY A 858 -5.65 -41.80 7.96
N GLU A 859 -5.14 -41.91 9.19
CA GLU A 859 -5.70 -41.22 10.36
C GLU A 859 -5.73 -39.69 10.22
N TYR A 860 -4.71 -39.10 9.59
CA TYR A 860 -4.59 -37.65 9.45
C TYR A 860 -5.65 -37.05 8.50
N ALA A 861 -5.91 -37.66 7.35
CA ALA A 861 -6.86 -37.14 6.37
C ALA A 861 -8.33 -37.41 6.76
N LEU A 862 -8.57 -38.36 7.67
CA LEU A 862 -9.89 -38.65 8.24
C LEU A 862 -10.37 -37.57 9.22
N TYR A 863 -9.47 -36.81 9.84
CA TYR A 863 -9.82 -35.83 10.88
C TYR A 863 -10.97 -34.86 10.50
N PRO A 864 -10.95 -34.16 9.34
CA PRO A 864 -12.07 -33.30 8.92
C PRO A 864 -13.32 -34.06 8.48
N LEU A 865 -13.21 -35.35 8.14
CA LEU A 865 -14.29 -36.17 7.61
C LEU A 865 -14.98 -37.04 8.67
N ARG A 866 -14.36 -37.21 9.85
CA ARG A 866 -14.78 -38.17 10.87
C ARG A 866 -16.24 -38.01 11.33
N GLY A 867 -16.71 -36.76 11.49
CA GLY A 867 -18.03 -36.48 12.05
C GLY A 867 -19.13 -36.91 11.09
N ILE A 868 -18.92 -36.64 9.80
CA ILE A 868 -19.80 -37.04 8.72
C ILE A 868 -19.84 -38.57 8.63
N ILE A 869 -18.67 -39.23 8.61
CA ILE A 869 -18.58 -40.69 8.50
C ILE A 869 -19.22 -41.36 9.73
N ALA A 870 -19.04 -40.81 10.92
CA ALA A 870 -19.66 -41.34 12.14
C ALA A 870 -21.20 -41.20 12.14
N ASN A 871 -21.74 -40.08 11.67
CA ASN A 871 -23.19 -39.91 11.53
C ASN A 871 -23.78 -40.81 10.44
N TYR A 872 -23.08 -40.94 9.32
CA TYR A 872 -23.46 -41.84 8.23
C TYR A 872 -23.58 -43.28 8.72
N LEU A 873 -22.60 -43.75 9.50
CA LEU A 873 -22.63 -45.07 10.14
C LEU A 873 -23.83 -45.23 11.09
N LYS A 874 -24.13 -44.18 11.87
CA LYS A 874 -25.26 -44.19 12.80
C LYS A 874 -26.62 -44.29 12.09
N GLU A 875 -26.78 -43.64 10.93
CA GLU A 875 -28.00 -43.75 10.12
C GLU A 875 -28.21 -45.14 9.51
N HIS A 876 -27.13 -45.83 9.17
CA HIS A 876 -27.18 -47.17 8.59
C HIS A 876 -27.13 -48.27 9.67
N GLU A 877 -27.57 -47.94 10.89
CA GLU A 877 -27.71 -48.85 12.03
C GLU A 877 -26.44 -49.59 12.47
N PHE A 878 -25.25 -49.05 12.18
CA PHE A 878 -24.01 -49.61 12.73
C PHE A 878 -23.92 -49.31 14.23
N SER A 879 -23.68 -50.34 15.04
CA SER A 879 -23.49 -50.19 16.49
C SER A 879 -22.34 -49.24 16.81
N THR A 880 -22.46 -48.47 17.89
CA THR A 880 -21.35 -47.65 18.42
C THR A 880 -20.16 -48.50 18.92
N GLU A 881 -20.38 -49.80 19.11
CA GLU A 881 -19.35 -50.78 19.43
C GLU A 881 -18.73 -51.43 18.18
N ASP A 882 -19.23 -51.11 16.97
CA ASP A 882 -18.68 -51.65 15.73
C ASP A 882 -17.19 -51.24 15.62
N PRO A 883 -16.27 -52.19 15.35
CA PRO A 883 -14.84 -51.90 15.23
C PRO A 883 -14.51 -50.75 14.29
N LEU A 884 -15.34 -50.55 13.26
CA LEU A 884 -15.19 -49.46 12.29
C LEU A 884 -15.51 -48.10 12.91
N TYR A 885 -16.61 -48.02 13.66
CA TYR A 885 -17.02 -46.83 14.41
C TYR A 885 -15.97 -46.47 15.47
N VAL A 886 -15.49 -47.48 16.20
CA VAL A 886 -14.43 -47.32 17.20
C VAL A 886 -13.11 -46.88 16.57
N ALA A 887 -12.74 -47.40 15.39
CA ALA A 887 -11.53 -46.98 14.67
C ALA A 887 -11.59 -45.51 14.24
N ILE A 888 -12.73 -45.04 13.74
CA ILE A 888 -12.94 -43.62 13.39
C ILE A 888 -12.83 -42.74 14.64
N GLN A 889 -13.41 -43.15 15.77
CA GLN A 889 -13.32 -42.40 17.02
C GLN A 889 -11.90 -42.41 17.60
N ARG A 890 -11.16 -43.53 17.54
CA ARG A 890 -9.78 -43.64 18.05
C ARG A 890 -8.76 -42.80 17.30
N SER A 891 -9.03 -42.42 16.05
CA SER A 891 -8.20 -41.48 15.28
C SER A 891 -8.25 -40.01 15.78
N LEU A 892 -8.97 -39.75 16.89
CA LEU A 892 -8.92 -38.50 17.65
C LEU A 892 -7.51 -38.25 18.22
N PRO A 893 -6.80 -37.16 17.86
CA PRO A 893 -5.65 -36.75 18.65
C PRO A 893 -6.14 -36.34 20.05
N GLU A 894 -5.67 -37.04 21.09
CA GLU A 894 -6.11 -36.88 22.49
C GLU A 894 -5.91 -35.48 23.09
N LYS A 895 -5.20 -34.58 22.40
CA LYS A 895 -5.19 -33.13 22.62
C LYS A 895 -4.36 -32.51 21.50
N MET A 896 -4.97 -31.71 20.62
CA MET A 896 -4.21 -30.60 20.04
C MET A 896 -3.92 -29.66 21.21
N ASP A 897 -2.79 -29.84 21.89
CA ASP A 897 -2.38 -28.95 22.99
C ASP A 897 -2.12 -27.57 22.38
N SER A 898 -3.18 -26.77 22.36
CA SER A 898 -3.34 -25.52 21.65
C SER A 898 -2.87 -24.35 22.51
N LYS A 899 -1.88 -24.61 23.37
CA LYS A 899 -1.42 -23.63 24.34
C LYS A 899 -0.86 -22.42 23.60
N PRO A 900 -1.36 -21.20 23.89
CA PRO A 900 -0.76 -19.99 23.40
C PRO A 900 0.71 -19.95 23.85
N VAL A 901 1.64 -19.79 22.91
CA VAL A 901 3.08 -19.79 23.19
C VAL A 901 3.40 -18.56 24.03
N LYS A 902 4.19 -18.70 25.11
CA LYS A 902 4.65 -17.53 25.88
C LYS A 902 5.50 -16.65 24.96
N PRO A 903 5.42 -15.30 25.08
CA PRO A 903 6.25 -14.42 24.29
C PRO A 903 7.73 -14.84 24.39
N VAL A 904 8.45 -14.75 23.28
CA VAL A 904 9.91 -14.72 23.31
C VAL A 904 10.26 -13.54 24.20
N LYS A 905 10.94 -13.79 25.33
CA LYS A 905 11.39 -12.72 26.21
C LYS A 905 12.33 -11.82 25.41
N LEU A 906 11.87 -10.61 25.12
CA LEU A 906 12.76 -9.53 24.70
C LEU A 906 13.72 -9.22 25.87
N PRO A 907 14.99 -8.90 25.62
CA PRO A 907 15.87 -8.40 26.66
C PRO A 907 15.29 -7.09 27.21
N GLY A 908 14.92 -7.06 28.50
CA GLY A 908 14.50 -5.84 29.20
C GLY A 908 12.99 -5.63 29.31
N GLU A 909 12.29 -6.47 30.07
CA GLU A 909 11.00 -6.09 30.64
C GLU A 909 11.22 -5.06 31.75
N VAL A 910 11.01 -3.77 31.46
CA VAL A 910 10.61 -2.79 32.48
C VAL A 910 9.10 -2.88 32.61
N LYS A 911 8.63 -3.24 33.81
CA LYS A 911 7.21 -3.20 34.18
C LYS A 911 6.69 -1.76 33.99
N GLN A 912 5.62 -1.58 33.21
CA GLN A 912 4.70 -0.46 33.34
C GLN A 912 3.42 -0.94 34.02
#